data_AF-A0A1I1NLB7-F1
#
_entry.id   AF-A0A1I1NLB7-F1
#
_cell.length_a   1.000
_cell.length_b   1.000
_cell.length_c   1.000
_cell.angle_alpha   90.00
_cell.angle_beta   90.00
_cell.angle_gamma   90.00
#
_symmetry.space_group_name_H-M   'P 1'
#
loop_
_entity.id
_entity.type
_entity.pdbx_description
1 polymer ?
#
loop_
_entity_poly.entity_id
_entity_poly.type
_entity_poly.pdbx_seq_one_letter_code
_entity_poly.pdbx_strand_id
1 'polypeptide(L)'
;MKKKFVGKVLSAMSAAAIAATSVASLPIANVKASALSGLNAKGIVSQMKIGWNLGNTLDAHNSKVPAGSSPEKYASQWGMPAPNAQQFQAVKEAGFNTVRIPVTWYEHLEQRGNSYHVNDQWMSYVKQTVDYAIDRDMFVILNIHHEDFINVAQFNENTYYQAETKMKSIWSEVAETFANYDQHLIFEGMNEPRQLSNPSVQQWGDGSGDGGYSWNYINRLNETFVRTVRAQGSSQNRERLLMLPGYCASSNYDAINNIAIPSNAGNVALSVHAYAPYYFTMATDSKANHNFPGQSGWGENYESALSDMFGYFGQLQSIKGAPIIIGEFSASDFNNTEDRVRWAKSYLSKAKEKGIPCVLWDNNVIGATDGEAHGYLNRANCTWYSNSKPVIEAMMEVYDINSNTGGEVNSNYIWSKVNIGDNWIELFKSNDGRTIEAWKNFTVAGWNNFANDNYDFVLIYDSANEPELVLQDANYDYWNRVSSSDNSGTPFVKKFTYSDLTSAVAGSGMTVNQMKNLFISATMGELTAYGLYAVPTGTPVPDPQPQYNTYPTNIRVNYNTQYHQIQFVWDAVPNAQNYGIAVYLAGKWRIQTQYIPGSTLSYITPKNLTPGLSYKVAIAAKVNGTWDVNNAIKNAVYVTVR
;
A
#
# COMPACT_ATOMS: atom_id res chain seq x y z
N MET A 1 -20.07 42.73 -80.76
CA MET A 1 -20.87 41.69 -80.07
C MET A 1 -20.65 41.82 -78.57
N LYS A 2 -21.73 42.16 -77.84
CA LYS A 2 -22.29 41.39 -76.71
C LYS A 2 -21.33 41.30 -75.50
N LYS A 3 -21.48 42.19 -74.51
CA LYS A 3 -22.50 42.20 -73.40
C LYS A 3 -22.16 41.16 -72.33
N LYS A 4 -22.26 41.38 -71.01
CA LYS A 4 -22.54 42.55 -70.14
C LYS A 4 -22.63 41.97 -68.70
N PHE A 5 -22.17 42.76 -67.72
CA PHE A 5 -22.86 43.09 -66.44
C PHE A 5 -22.73 42.15 -65.21
N VAL A 6 -22.22 42.69 -64.07
CA VAL A 6 -22.93 43.30 -62.89
C VAL A 6 -23.52 42.22 -61.98
N GLY A 7 -23.35 42.16 -60.65
CA GLY A 7 -23.03 43.18 -59.63
C GLY A 7 -24.22 43.35 -58.67
N LYS A 8 -23.93 43.61 -57.37
CA LYS A 8 -24.80 44.01 -56.22
C LYS A 8 -25.43 42.84 -55.43
N VAL A 9 -25.24 42.61 -54.12
CA VAL A 9 -25.12 43.42 -52.87
C VAL A 9 -26.45 43.99 -52.32
N LEU A 10 -26.66 43.77 -51.00
CA LEU A 10 -27.64 44.32 -50.03
C LEU A 10 -29.03 43.63 -49.98
N SER A 11 -29.71 43.42 -48.83
CA SER A 11 -29.42 43.57 -47.39
C SER A 11 -30.68 43.20 -46.57
N ALA A 12 -30.52 43.10 -45.24
CA ALA A 12 -31.50 43.12 -44.13
C ALA A 12 -31.89 41.73 -43.58
N MET A 13 -31.29 41.28 -42.48
CA MET A 13 -31.60 41.59 -41.05
C MET A 13 -32.98 41.10 -40.58
N SER A 14 -32.95 40.04 -39.75
CA SER A 14 -33.63 39.90 -38.43
C SER A 14 -33.23 38.50 -37.90
N ALA A 15 -32.24 38.39 -37.02
CA ALA A 15 -32.34 38.53 -35.56
C ALA A 15 -33.15 37.41 -34.88
N ALA A 16 -32.40 36.60 -34.10
CA ALA A 16 -32.79 35.83 -32.92
C ALA A 16 -33.73 34.61 -33.12
N ALA A 17 -33.23 33.39 -32.88
CA ALA A 17 -33.15 32.81 -31.54
C ALA A 17 -33.08 31.26 -31.57
N ILE A 18 -32.25 30.73 -30.66
CA ILE A 18 -32.32 29.40 -30.03
C ILE A 18 -31.68 28.21 -30.78
N ALA A 19 -30.37 28.11 -30.54
CA ALA A 19 -29.69 26.95 -29.96
C ALA A 19 -30.41 25.58 -30.01
N ALA A 20 -29.91 24.70 -30.87
CA ALA A 20 -29.98 23.25 -30.69
C ALA A 20 -28.87 22.56 -31.51
N THR A 21 -27.61 22.88 -31.24
CA THR A 21 -26.51 21.99 -31.64
C THR A 21 -26.31 20.98 -30.53
N SER A 22 -26.85 19.80 -30.77
CA SER A 22 -26.52 18.52 -30.12
C SER A 22 -25.10 18.51 -29.58
N VAL A 23 -24.97 18.63 -28.26
CA VAL A 23 -23.76 18.22 -27.55
C VAL A 23 -23.76 16.69 -27.64
N ALA A 24 -23.05 16.14 -28.63
CA ALA A 24 -22.68 14.74 -28.60
C ALA A 24 -21.86 14.56 -27.31
N SER A 25 -22.44 13.87 -26.33
CA SER A 25 -21.73 13.42 -25.14
C SER A 25 -20.58 12.54 -25.60
N LEU A 26 -19.36 13.09 -25.58
CA LEU A 26 -18.16 12.28 -25.67
C LEU A 26 -18.21 11.27 -24.53
N PRO A 27 -17.98 9.97 -24.78
CA PRO A 27 -17.91 9.01 -23.71
C PRO A 27 -16.80 9.45 -22.76
N ILE A 28 -17.17 9.73 -21.52
CA ILE A 28 -16.21 9.87 -20.42
C ILE A 28 -15.63 8.48 -20.25
N ALA A 29 -14.51 8.20 -20.92
CA ALA A 29 -13.69 7.06 -20.58
C ALA A 29 -13.15 7.32 -19.17
N ASN A 30 -13.70 6.62 -18.19
CA ASN A 30 -13.02 6.44 -16.91
C ASN A 30 -11.69 5.75 -17.23
N VAL A 31 -10.62 6.52 -17.29
CA VAL A 31 -9.27 5.99 -17.38
C VAL A 31 -8.98 5.36 -16.02
N LYS A 32 -9.35 4.10 -15.84
CA LYS A 32 -8.72 3.26 -14.81
C LYS A 32 -7.22 3.29 -15.10
N ALA A 33 -6.39 3.50 -14.07
CA ALA A 33 -4.94 3.38 -14.19
C ALA A 33 -4.62 2.07 -14.92
N SER A 34 -3.72 2.11 -15.90
CA SER A 34 -3.35 0.90 -16.65
C SER A 34 -2.69 -0.09 -15.70
N ALA A 35 -3.23 -1.30 -15.59
CA ALA A 35 -2.63 -2.39 -14.82
C ALA A 35 -1.16 -2.61 -15.23
N LEU A 36 -0.27 -2.73 -14.24
CA LEU A 36 1.16 -2.98 -14.46
C LEU A 36 1.35 -4.39 -15.02
N SER A 37 1.83 -4.49 -16.26
CA SER A 37 1.96 -5.75 -16.99
C SER A 37 3.14 -5.73 -17.95
N GLY A 38 3.59 -6.91 -18.39
CA GLY A 38 4.62 -7.06 -19.41
C GLY A 38 6.05 -6.75 -18.98
N LEU A 39 6.30 -6.40 -17.71
CA LEU A 39 7.66 -6.23 -17.21
C LEU A 39 8.30 -7.59 -16.92
N ASN A 40 9.60 -7.71 -17.20
CA ASN A 40 10.39 -8.85 -16.73
C ASN A 40 10.79 -8.65 -15.26
N ALA A 41 11.39 -9.68 -14.62
CA ALA A 41 11.76 -9.62 -13.21
C ALA A 41 12.57 -8.37 -12.82
N LYS A 42 13.59 -8.00 -13.59
CA LYS A 42 14.38 -6.77 -13.35
C LYS A 42 13.54 -5.50 -13.51
N GLY A 43 12.65 -5.48 -14.49
CA GLY A 43 11.70 -4.38 -14.71
C GLY A 43 10.77 -4.18 -13.51
N ILE A 44 10.18 -5.26 -13.00
CA ILE A 44 9.32 -5.23 -11.79
C ILE A 44 10.13 -4.72 -10.60
N VAL A 45 11.27 -5.35 -10.31
CA VAL A 45 12.12 -4.99 -9.16
C VAL A 45 12.59 -3.54 -9.23
N SER A 46 12.86 -2.99 -10.42
CA SER A 46 13.26 -1.58 -10.57
C SER A 46 12.17 -0.56 -10.18
N GLN A 47 10.91 -0.99 -10.09
CA GLN A 47 9.81 -0.15 -9.60
C GLN A 47 9.72 -0.13 -8.07
N MET A 48 10.32 -1.11 -7.39
CA MET A 48 10.37 -1.21 -5.93
C MET A 48 11.52 -0.35 -5.41
N LYS A 49 11.24 0.59 -4.51
CA LYS A 49 12.27 1.48 -3.94
C LYS A 49 12.69 1.00 -2.55
N ILE A 50 11.73 1.01 -1.63
CA ILE A 50 11.91 0.61 -0.24
C ILE A 50 10.58 0.05 0.26
N GLY A 51 10.66 -1.02 1.04
CA GLY A 51 9.49 -1.70 1.58
C GLY A 51 9.39 -1.67 3.10
N TRP A 52 8.22 -2.06 3.60
CA TRP A 52 7.89 -2.20 5.01
C TRP A 52 7.15 -3.52 5.24
N ASN A 53 7.53 -4.29 6.26
CA ASN A 53 6.87 -5.53 6.64
C ASN A 53 5.79 -5.25 7.68
N LEU A 54 4.62 -5.87 7.50
CA LEU A 54 3.60 -6.02 8.53
C LEU A 54 3.97 -7.18 9.47
N GLY A 55 5.11 -7.10 10.15
CA GLY A 55 5.61 -8.18 11.03
C GLY A 55 4.75 -8.38 12.27
N ASN A 56 4.84 -9.57 12.88
CA ASN A 56 4.16 -9.99 14.10
C ASN A 56 2.62 -9.86 14.06
N THR A 57 2.02 -9.97 12.87
CA THR A 57 0.57 -9.80 12.64
C THR A 57 -0.03 -11.04 12.03
N LEU A 58 -0.08 -11.16 10.70
CA LEU A 58 -0.65 -12.34 10.03
C LEU A 58 0.29 -13.54 10.06
N ASP A 59 1.56 -13.31 10.36
CA ASP A 59 2.60 -14.31 10.63
C ASP A 59 2.53 -14.87 12.04
N ALA A 60 1.84 -14.18 12.96
CA ALA A 60 1.71 -14.63 14.33
C ALA A 60 1.09 -16.03 14.37
N HIS A 61 1.66 -16.90 15.19
CA HIS A 61 1.20 -18.28 15.36
C HIS A 61 1.29 -18.70 16.84
N ASN A 62 0.32 -19.48 17.30
CA ASN A 62 0.28 -20.02 18.66
C ASN A 62 -0.82 -21.06 18.80
N SER A 63 -0.46 -22.29 19.20
CA SER A 63 -1.41 -23.37 19.47
C SER A 63 -2.40 -23.10 20.61
N LYS A 64 -2.25 -21.99 21.34
CA LYS A 64 -3.14 -21.58 22.44
C LYS A 64 -4.35 -20.76 22.00
N VAL A 65 -4.39 -20.24 20.76
CA VAL A 65 -5.60 -19.58 20.26
C VAL A 65 -6.66 -20.66 19.97
N PRO A 66 -7.87 -20.60 20.57
CA PRO A 66 -8.89 -21.62 20.36
C PRO A 66 -9.25 -21.77 18.88
N ALA A 67 -9.30 -23.00 18.40
CA ALA A 67 -9.74 -23.32 17.05
C ALA A 67 -11.11 -22.68 16.75
N GLY A 68 -11.25 -22.08 15.56
CA GLY A 68 -12.46 -21.35 15.16
C GLY A 68 -12.56 -19.93 15.72
N SER A 69 -11.49 -19.40 16.33
CA SER A 69 -11.40 -17.97 16.64
C SER A 69 -11.44 -17.12 15.36
N SER A 70 -11.84 -15.85 15.47
CA SER A 70 -11.86 -14.93 14.32
C SER A 70 -10.46 -14.70 13.75
N PRO A 71 -10.32 -14.42 12.44
CA PRO A 71 -9.04 -14.04 11.82
C PRO A 71 -8.31 -12.93 12.57
N GLU A 72 -9.02 -11.90 13.00
CA GLU A 72 -8.43 -10.79 13.78
C GLU A 72 -7.77 -11.26 15.08
N LYS A 73 -8.40 -12.20 15.80
CA LYS A 73 -7.86 -12.75 17.05
C LYS A 73 -6.59 -13.56 16.82
N TYR A 74 -6.47 -14.26 15.69
CA TYR A 74 -5.21 -14.88 15.27
C TYR A 74 -4.18 -13.82 14.91
N ALA A 75 -4.54 -12.81 14.13
CA ALA A 75 -3.61 -11.74 13.74
C ALA A 75 -3.10 -10.89 14.93
N SER A 76 -3.88 -10.77 16.01
CA SER A 76 -3.52 -10.02 17.20
C SER A 76 -2.89 -10.87 18.30
N GLN A 77 -2.61 -12.16 18.06
CA GLN A 77 -2.23 -13.11 19.13
C GLN A 77 -0.85 -12.84 19.75
N TRP A 78 0.01 -12.09 19.06
CA TRP A 78 1.27 -11.57 19.59
C TRP A 78 1.17 -10.11 20.10
N GLY A 79 -0.05 -9.61 20.28
CA GLY A 79 -0.34 -8.30 20.88
C GLY A 79 -0.36 -7.13 19.91
N MET A 80 -0.25 -7.38 18.60
CA MET A 80 -0.30 -6.33 17.59
C MET A 80 -1.75 -5.92 17.29
N PRO A 81 -2.03 -4.62 17.05
CA PRO A 81 -3.31 -4.18 16.54
C PRO A 81 -3.62 -4.82 15.18
N ALA A 82 -4.92 -4.96 14.87
CA ALA A 82 -5.37 -5.43 13.58
C ALA A 82 -4.87 -4.52 12.43
N PRO A 83 -4.49 -5.10 11.27
CA PRO A 83 -4.16 -4.31 10.09
C PRO A 83 -5.33 -3.45 9.65
N ASN A 84 -5.06 -2.20 9.31
CA ASN A 84 -6.10 -1.26 8.89
C ASN A 84 -5.58 -0.30 7.83
N ALA A 85 -6.49 0.30 7.09
CA ALA A 85 -6.20 1.26 6.03
C ALA A 85 -5.33 2.46 6.48
N GLN A 86 -5.52 2.99 7.69
CA GLN A 86 -4.74 4.13 8.22
C GLN A 86 -3.26 3.79 8.32
N GLN A 87 -2.96 2.59 8.78
CA GLN A 87 -1.61 2.09 8.94
C GLN A 87 -0.89 2.07 7.59
N PHE A 88 -1.52 1.49 6.57
CA PHE A 88 -0.96 1.42 5.22
C PHE A 88 -0.86 2.81 4.57
N GLN A 89 -1.77 3.72 4.88
CA GLN A 89 -1.67 5.12 4.47
C GLN A 89 -0.44 5.79 5.09
N ALA A 90 -0.23 5.65 6.41
CA ALA A 90 0.93 6.20 7.10
C ALA A 90 2.25 5.64 6.54
N VAL A 91 2.28 4.34 6.21
CA VAL A 91 3.41 3.69 5.54
C VAL A 91 3.65 4.29 4.14
N LYS A 92 2.62 4.45 3.32
CA LYS A 92 2.72 5.10 2.00
C LYS A 92 3.21 6.54 2.10
N GLU A 93 2.63 7.33 3.00
CA GLU A 93 2.95 8.75 3.19
C GLU A 93 4.37 8.97 3.73
N ALA A 94 4.88 8.04 4.53
CA ALA A 94 6.28 8.05 4.91
C ALA A 94 7.23 7.86 3.72
N GLY A 95 6.75 7.26 2.61
CA GLY A 95 7.52 7.13 1.37
C GLY A 95 7.76 5.69 0.93
N PHE A 96 7.32 4.69 1.70
CA PHE A 96 7.38 3.30 1.28
C PHE A 96 6.48 3.08 0.07
N ASN A 97 6.94 2.25 -0.88
CA ASN A 97 6.13 1.88 -2.04
C ASN A 97 5.98 0.36 -2.20
N THR A 98 6.49 -0.41 -1.24
CA THR A 98 6.36 -1.85 -1.15
C THR A 98 5.89 -2.20 0.28
N VAL A 99 4.97 -3.13 0.41
CA VAL A 99 4.61 -3.76 1.69
C VAL A 99 4.88 -5.25 1.55
N ARG A 100 5.49 -5.86 2.56
CA ARG A 100 5.48 -7.32 2.70
C ARG A 100 4.50 -7.71 3.80
N ILE A 101 3.60 -8.63 3.47
CA ILE A 101 2.57 -9.14 4.37
C ILE A 101 2.95 -10.60 4.65
N PRO A 102 3.73 -10.84 5.72
CA PRO A 102 4.08 -12.18 6.12
C PRO A 102 2.83 -12.90 6.68
N VAL A 103 2.56 -14.13 6.25
CA VAL A 103 1.35 -14.88 6.64
C VAL A 103 1.70 -16.31 7.02
N THR A 104 1.24 -16.74 8.20
CA THR A 104 1.31 -18.15 8.62
C THR A 104 -0.02 -18.83 8.32
N TRP A 105 0.02 -20.03 7.75
CA TRP A 105 -1.15 -20.70 7.19
C TRP A 105 -1.52 -22.00 7.91
N TYR A 106 -0.56 -22.72 8.54
CA TYR A 106 -0.80 -24.06 9.07
C TYR A 106 -1.97 -24.16 10.08
N GLU A 107 -2.24 -23.11 10.87
CA GLU A 107 -3.35 -23.06 11.85
C GLU A 107 -4.73 -22.89 11.19
N HIS A 108 -4.73 -22.58 9.89
CA HIS A 108 -5.90 -22.25 9.07
C HIS A 108 -6.14 -23.27 7.96
N LEU A 109 -5.52 -24.45 8.05
CA LEU A 109 -5.69 -25.52 7.07
C LEU A 109 -6.69 -26.57 7.53
N GLU A 110 -7.65 -26.86 6.68
CA GLU A 110 -8.60 -27.96 6.81
C GLU A 110 -8.19 -29.11 5.89
N GLN A 111 -7.90 -30.28 6.44
CA GLN A 111 -7.57 -31.44 5.61
C GLN A 111 -8.80 -31.92 4.82
N ARG A 112 -8.68 -32.02 3.50
CA ARG A 112 -9.70 -32.53 2.58
C ARG A 112 -9.12 -33.66 1.73
N GLY A 113 -9.27 -34.89 2.22
CA GLY A 113 -8.67 -36.06 1.58
C GLY A 113 -7.14 -35.96 1.55
N ASN A 114 -6.56 -35.87 0.33
CA ASN A 114 -5.12 -35.77 0.09
C ASN A 114 -4.63 -34.33 -0.14
N SER A 115 -5.48 -33.33 0.09
CA SER A 115 -5.12 -31.90 0.00
C SER A 115 -5.56 -31.16 1.26
N TYR A 116 -5.21 -29.88 1.33
CA TYR A 116 -5.69 -28.97 2.37
C TYR A 116 -6.51 -27.86 1.72
N HIS A 117 -7.43 -27.30 2.49
CA HIS A 117 -8.18 -26.10 2.15
C HIS A 117 -7.82 -25.01 3.14
N VAL A 118 -7.54 -23.80 2.67
CA VAL A 118 -7.35 -22.64 3.54
C VAL A 118 -8.72 -22.17 3.99
N ASN A 119 -8.89 -22.00 5.30
CA ASN A 119 -10.14 -21.49 5.86
C ASN A 119 -10.56 -20.17 5.17
N ASP A 120 -11.79 -20.13 4.65
CA ASP A 120 -12.31 -19.04 3.82
C ASP A 120 -12.26 -17.66 4.52
N GLN A 121 -12.49 -17.63 5.84
CA GLN A 121 -12.44 -16.39 6.63
C GLN A 121 -11.00 -15.87 6.74
N TRP A 122 -10.02 -16.77 6.91
CA TRP A 122 -8.61 -16.39 6.91
C TRP A 122 -8.15 -15.88 5.54
N MET A 123 -8.48 -16.59 4.46
CA MET A 123 -8.15 -16.15 3.09
C MET A 123 -8.75 -14.77 2.77
N SER A 124 -10.00 -14.53 3.18
CA SER A 124 -10.65 -13.22 2.98
C SER A 124 -9.97 -12.11 3.78
N TYR A 125 -9.53 -12.39 5.01
CA TYR A 125 -8.82 -11.44 5.86
C TYR A 125 -7.42 -11.10 5.33
N VAL A 126 -6.70 -12.11 4.81
CA VAL A 126 -5.42 -11.90 4.10
C VAL A 126 -5.65 -11.04 2.86
N LYS A 127 -6.67 -11.36 2.05
CA LYS A 127 -7.01 -10.59 0.86
C LYS A 127 -7.32 -9.13 1.19
N GLN A 128 -8.12 -8.86 2.21
CA GLN A 128 -8.40 -7.50 2.66
C GLN A 128 -7.11 -6.76 3.05
N THR A 129 -6.19 -7.43 3.75
CA THR A 129 -4.91 -6.84 4.14
C THR A 129 -4.02 -6.53 2.93
N VAL A 130 -4.02 -7.40 1.92
CA VAL A 130 -3.35 -7.15 0.62
C VAL A 130 -3.98 -5.94 -0.08
N ASP A 131 -5.31 -5.84 -0.07
CA ASP A 131 -6.06 -4.76 -0.73
C ASP A 131 -5.71 -3.39 -0.13
N TYR A 132 -5.45 -3.27 1.18
CA TYR A 132 -5.01 -2.01 1.78
C TYR A 132 -3.74 -1.42 1.13
N ALA A 133 -2.80 -2.27 0.70
CA ALA A 133 -1.60 -1.84 0.01
C ALA A 133 -1.82 -1.65 -1.51
N ILE A 134 -2.52 -2.58 -2.15
CA ILE A 134 -2.81 -2.52 -3.60
C ILE A 134 -3.61 -1.26 -3.95
N ASP A 135 -4.62 -0.93 -3.15
CA ASP A 135 -5.45 0.27 -3.35
C ASP A 135 -4.65 1.58 -3.19
N ARG A 136 -3.48 1.51 -2.55
CA ARG A 136 -2.52 2.62 -2.38
C ARG A 136 -1.40 2.63 -3.41
N ASP A 137 -1.53 1.85 -4.49
CA ASP A 137 -0.54 1.75 -5.56
C ASP A 137 0.84 1.39 -4.97
N MET A 138 0.84 0.38 -4.10
CA MET A 138 2.06 -0.21 -3.51
C MET A 138 2.26 -1.61 -4.06
N PHE A 139 3.53 -2.00 -4.20
CA PHE A 139 3.87 -3.41 -4.37
C PHE A 139 3.53 -4.18 -3.10
N VAL A 140 3.06 -5.41 -3.25
CA VAL A 140 2.76 -6.31 -2.13
C VAL A 140 3.54 -7.59 -2.31
N ILE A 141 4.30 -8.00 -1.29
CA ILE A 141 4.91 -9.33 -1.22
C ILE A 141 4.07 -10.16 -0.23
N LEU A 142 3.44 -11.23 -0.72
CA LEU A 142 2.68 -12.18 0.09
C LEU A 142 3.42 -13.53 0.15
N ASN A 143 3.53 -14.13 1.33
CA ASN A 143 4.32 -15.35 1.52
C ASN A 143 3.61 -16.44 2.34
N ILE A 144 4.32 -17.55 2.56
CA ILE A 144 4.09 -18.46 3.70
C ILE A 144 5.23 -18.26 4.72
N HIS A 145 4.91 -18.15 6.01
CA HIS A 145 5.83 -17.57 6.99
C HIS A 145 6.37 -18.54 8.05
N HIS A 146 5.68 -18.72 9.19
CA HIS A 146 6.12 -19.61 10.27
C HIS A 146 5.47 -20.99 10.18
N GLU A 147 5.72 -21.66 9.05
CA GLU A 147 5.10 -22.95 8.78
C GLU A 147 5.80 -24.11 9.50
N ASP A 148 5.01 -24.90 10.25
CA ASP A 148 5.46 -26.12 10.93
C ASP A 148 6.06 -27.17 9.98
N PHE A 149 5.79 -27.04 8.68
CA PHE A 149 6.22 -27.96 7.63
C PHE A 149 7.43 -27.48 6.82
N ILE A 150 7.85 -26.22 6.94
CA ILE A 150 9.12 -25.73 6.36
C ILE A 150 10.19 -25.49 7.44
N ASN A 151 9.77 -25.45 8.71
CA ASN A 151 10.63 -25.34 9.89
C ASN A 151 10.51 -26.61 10.72
N VAL A 152 11.19 -27.67 10.28
CA VAL A 152 11.11 -29.01 10.86
C VAL A 152 12.42 -29.39 11.55
N ALA A 153 12.38 -30.35 12.47
CA ALA A 153 13.58 -30.83 13.18
C ALA A 153 14.69 -31.28 12.21
N GLN A 154 14.31 -32.03 11.16
CA GLN A 154 15.22 -32.53 10.14
C GLN A 154 14.51 -32.62 8.80
N PHE A 155 15.21 -32.33 7.71
CA PHE A 155 14.75 -32.55 6.35
C PHE A 155 14.96 -34.03 5.96
N ASN A 156 13.90 -34.67 5.46
CA ASN A 156 13.89 -36.03 4.92
C ASN A 156 12.71 -36.17 3.91
N GLU A 157 12.60 -37.29 3.20
CA GLU A 157 11.52 -37.46 2.20
C GLU A 157 10.11 -37.41 2.81
N ASN A 158 9.94 -37.81 4.08
CA ASN A 158 8.62 -37.73 4.74
C ASN A 158 8.24 -36.28 5.04
N THR A 159 9.16 -35.49 5.61
CA THR A 159 8.89 -34.05 5.83
C THR A 159 8.72 -33.31 4.51
N TYR A 160 9.46 -33.72 3.47
CA TYR A 160 9.32 -33.16 2.12
C TYR A 160 7.90 -33.39 1.59
N TYR A 161 7.39 -34.62 1.63
CA TYR A 161 6.07 -34.95 1.12
C TYR A 161 4.96 -34.17 1.85
N GLN A 162 5.10 -34.01 3.17
CA GLN A 162 4.17 -33.20 3.97
C GLN A 162 4.22 -31.71 3.56
N ALA A 163 5.42 -31.14 3.44
CA ALA A 163 5.63 -29.77 3.03
C ALA A 163 5.10 -29.52 1.61
N GLU A 164 5.43 -30.39 0.66
CA GLU A 164 5.00 -30.31 -0.74
C GLU A 164 3.48 -30.30 -0.85
N THR A 165 2.79 -31.20 -0.13
CA THR A 165 1.33 -31.32 -0.16
C THR A 165 0.66 -30.04 0.38
N LYS A 166 1.13 -29.52 1.51
CA LYS A 166 0.61 -28.28 2.10
C LYS A 166 0.92 -27.07 1.22
N MET A 167 2.16 -26.92 0.75
CA MET A 167 2.56 -25.83 -0.16
C MET A 167 1.73 -25.82 -1.44
N LYS A 168 1.53 -26.98 -2.07
CA LYS A 168 0.72 -27.07 -3.30
C LYS A 168 -0.73 -26.65 -3.04
N SER A 169 -1.28 -27.03 -1.88
CA SER A 169 -2.64 -26.67 -1.50
C SER A 169 -2.79 -25.16 -1.28
N ILE A 170 -1.93 -24.56 -0.43
CA ILE A 170 -1.94 -23.12 -0.14
C ILE A 170 -1.73 -22.32 -1.42
N TRP A 171 -0.67 -22.61 -2.18
CA TRP A 171 -0.36 -21.83 -3.37
C TRP A 171 -1.38 -21.99 -4.50
N SER A 172 -2.12 -23.09 -4.56
CA SER A 172 -3.24 -23.22 -5.52
C SER A 172 -4.37 -22.25 -5.18
N GLU A 173 -4.80 -22.23 -3.92
CA GLU A 173 -5.91 -21.36 -3.48
C GLU A 173 -5.52 -19.87 -3.44
N VAL A 174 -4.29 -19.55 -3.05
CA VAL A 174 -3.74 -18.19 -3.12
C VAL A 174 -3.63 -17.73 -4.57
N ALA A 175 -3.05 -18.54 -5.47
CA ALA A 175 -2.95 -18.17 -6.88
C ALA A 175 -4.33 -17.95 -7.53
N GLU A 176 -5.34 -18.73 -7.15
CA GLU A 176 -6.71 -18.56 -7.62
C GLU A 176 -7.36 -17.27 -7.06
N THR A 177 -7.28 -17.06 -5.75
CA THR A 177 -7.86 -15.89 -5.06
C THR A 177 -7.34 -14.57 -5.63
N PHE A 178 -6.04 -14.53 -5.96
CA PHE A 178 -5.37 -13.34 -6.44
C PHE A 178 -5.09 -13.35 -7.95
N ALA A 179 -5.78 -14.20 -8.73
CA ALA A 179 -5.52 -14.39 -10.15
C ALA A 179 -5.62 -13.11 -11.00
N ASN A 180 -6.42 -12.13 -10.55
CA ASN A 180 -6.66 -10.88 -11.29
C ASN A 180 -5.74 -9.72 -10.89
N TYR A 181 -4.86 -9.90 -9.90
CA TYR A 181 -3.95 -8.85 -9.43
C TYR A 181 -2.76 -8.72 -10.37
N ASP A 182 -2.43 -7.50 -10.76
CA ASP A 182 -1.36 -7.20 -11.69
C ASP A 182 0.04 -7.41 -11.08
N GLN A 183 1.09 -6.90 -11.74
CA GLN A 183 2.48 -7.09 -11.30
C GLN A 183 2.86 -6.35 -10.00
N HIS A 184 1.95 -5.58 -9.38
CA HIS A 184 2.16 -5.06 -8.03
C HIS A 184 2.12 -6.16 -6.97
N LEU A 185 1.33 -7.22 -7.17
CA LEU A 185 1.31 -8.35 -6.24
C LEU A 185 2.37 -9.39 -6.61
N ILE A 186 3.26 -9.65 -5.68
CA ILE A 186 4.42 -10.54 -5.74
C ILE A 186 4.15 -11.69 -4.76
N PHE A 187 4.51 -12.92 -5.16
CA PHE A 187 4.47 -14.06 -4.25
C PHE A 187 5.87 -14.50 -3.85
N GLU A 188 6.08 -14.75 -2.57
CA GLU A 188 7.31 -15.32 -2.02
C GLU A 188 7.04 -16.72 -1.50
N GLY A 189 7.68 -17.73 -2.10
CA GLY A 189 7.29 -19.13 -1.96
C GLY A 189 7.36 -19.66 -0.53
N MET A 190 8.33 -19.19 0.23
CA MET A 190 8.65 -19.54 1.62
C MET A 190 9.38 -18.37 2.27
N ASN A 191 9.29 -18.24 3.59
CA ASN A 191 10.08 -17.31 4.39
C ASN A 191 11.51 -17.82 4.61
N GLU A 192 11.75 -18.52 5.72
CA GLU A 192 13.07 -19.00 6.15
C GLU A 192 13.08 -20.52 6.35
N PRO A 193 12.99 -21.33 5.28
CA PRO A 193 12.96 -22.78 5.39
C PRO A 193 14.29 -23.29 5.96
N ARG A 194 14.25 -24.01 7.08
CA ARG A 194 15.45 -24.45 7.81
C ARG A 194 15.19 -25.68 8.69
N GLN A 195 16.27 -26.36 9.05
CA GLN A 195 16.24 -27.47 10.01
C GLN A 195 16.46 -26.94 11.43
N LEU A 196 15.69 -27.43 12.40
CA LEU A 196 15.73 -26.96 13.79
C LEU A 196 16.66 -27.77 14.70
N SER A 197 17.04 -28.99 14.31
CA SER A 197 17.73 -29.92 15.21
C SER A 197 18.72 -30.83 14.48
N ASN A 198 19.33 -30.34 13.39
CA ASN A 198 20.36 -31.07 12.67
C ASN A 198 21.76 -30.66 13.19
N PRO A 199 22.56 -31.57 13.77
CA PRO A 199 23.88 -31.22 14.31
C PRO A 199 24.92 -30.89 13.23
N SER A 200 24.71 -31.33 11.99
CA SER A 200 25.61 -31.05 10.85
C SER A 200 25.26 -29.74 10.15
N VAL A 201 24.02 -29.25 10.29
CA VAL A 201 23.55 -28.04 9.62
C VAL A 201 23.05 -27.05 10.67
N GLN A 202 23.78 -25.95 10.84
CA GLN A 202 23.37 -24.88 11.75
C GLN A 202 21.99 -24.33 11.33
N GLN A 203 21.07 -24.18 12.30
CA GLN A 203 19.73 -23.63 12.05
C GLN A 203 19.80 -22.25 11.38
N TRP A 204 20.63 -21.36 11.92
CA TRP A 204 20.91 -20.03 11.39
C TRP A 204 22.28 -20.02 10.72
N GLY A 205 22.36 -20.65 9.54
CA GLY A 205 23.60 -20.86 8.80
C GLY A 205 23.38 -20.74 7.29
N ASP A 206 24.15 -21.49 6.51
CA ASP A 206 24.06 -21.48 5.03
C ASP A 206 23.50 -22.77 4.43
N GLY A 207 23.27 -23.82 5.24
CA GLY A 207 22.75 -25.10 4.77
C GLY A 207 23.81 -26.07 4.20
N SER A 208 25.11 -25.74 4.25
CA SER A 208 26.17 -26.50 3.56
C SER A 208 26.57 -27.82 4.23
N GLY A 209 26.33 -27.97 5.53
CA GLY A 209 26.95 -29.03 6.34
C GLY A 209 26.44 -30.46 6.11
N ASP A 210 25.46 -30.66 5.22
CA ASP A 210 24.93 -31.99 4.83
C ASP A 210 25.25 -32.38 3.38
N GLY A 211 26.26 -31.75 2.75
CA GLY A 211 26.66 -32.06 1.38
C GLY A 211 25.68 -31.56 0.32
N GLY A 212 24.86 -30.55 0.65
CA GLY A 212 23.92 -29.90 -0.26
C GLY A 212 22.51 -30.51 -0.27
N TYR A 213 22.23 -31.44 0.65
CA TYR A 213 20.90 -32.03 0.79
C TYR A 213 19.87 -30.97 1.22
N SER A 214 20.22 -30.10 2.16
CA SER A 214 19.35 -28.98 2.59
C SER A 214 18.99 -28.05 1.43
N TRP A 215 19.96 -27.74 0.56
CA TRP A 215 19.71 -26.94 -0.63
C TRP A 215 18.79 -27.67 -1.61
N ASN A 216 19.01 -28.97 -1.85
CA ASN A 216 18.15 -29.76 -2.74
C ASN A 216 16.70 -29.83 -2.26
N TYR A 217 16.48 -30.06 -0.95
CA TYR A 217 15.16 -30.11 -0.34
C TYR A 217 14.37 -28.81 -0.60
N ILE A 218 15.00 -27.66 -0.34
CA ILE A 218 14.38 -26.34 -0.54
C ILE A 218 14.15 -26.05 -2.02
N ASN A 219 15.10 -26.41 -2.89
CA ASN A 219 14.96 -26.22 -4.33
C ASN A 219 13.79 -27.02 -4.93
N ARG A 220 13.53 -28.23 -4.44
CA ARG A 220 12.35 -29.02 -4.82
C ARG A 220 11.05 -28.32 -4.39
N LEU A 221 11.00 -27.72 -3.20
CA LEU A 221 9.83 -26.96 -2.74
C LEU A 221 9.64 -25.65 -3.54
N ASN A 222 10.73 -24.94 -3.87
CA ASN A 222 10.71 -23.78 -4.77
C ASN A 222 10.16 -24.15 -6.15
N GLU A 223 10.55 -25.31 -6.69
CA GLU A 223 9.99 -25.82 -7.94
C GLU A 223 8.48 -26.11 -7.83
N THR A 224 8.04 -26.77 -6.75
CA THR A 224 6.61 -27.01 -6.49
C THR A 224 5.82 -25.71 -6.44
N PHE A 225 6.33 -24.70 -5.72
CA PHE A 225 5.71 -23.37 -5.65
C PHE A 225 5.57 -22.73 -7.04
N VAL A 226 6.67 -22.62 -7.79
CA VAL A 226 6.66 -22.00 -9.13
C VAL A 226 5.69 -22.73 -10.05
N ARG A 227 5.77 -24.06 -10.12
CA ARG A 227 4.89 -24.85 -10.99
C ARG A 227 3.42 -24.69 -10.61
N THR A 228 3.11 -24.66 -9.32
CA THR A 228 1.73 -24.51 -8.82
C THR A 228 1.15 -23.16 -9.24
N VAL A 229 1.84 -22.06 -8.97
CA VAL A 229 1.36 -20.72 -9.33
C VAL A 229 1.23 -20.56 -10.85
N ARG A 230 2.22 -21.02 -11.62
CA ARG A 230 2.16 -20.91 -13.09
C ARG A 230 1.06 -21.79 -13.70
N ALA A 231 0.76 -22.94 -13.10
CA ALA A 231 -0.29 -23.85 -13.57
C ALA A 231 -1.70 -23.31 -13.40
N GLN A 232 -1.93 -22.34 -12.51
CA GLN A 232 -3.22 -21.65 -12.38
C GLN A 232 -3.66 -21.00 -13.70
N GLY A 233 -2.70 -20.45 -14.47
CA GLY A 233 -2.88 -20.15 -15.90
C GLY A 233 -3.41 -18.76 -16.26
N SER A 234 -3.84 -17.93 -15.31
CA SER A 234 -4.17 -16.51 -15.61
C SER A 234 -2.98 -15.76 -16.20
N SER A 235 -3.25 -14.74 -17.03
CA SER A 235 -2.20 -13.89 -17.61
C SER A 235 -1.29 -13.28 -16.55
N GLN A 236 -1.88 -12.84 -15.43
CA GLN A 236 -1.19 -12.20 -14.33
C GLN A 236 -0.31 -13.22 -13.59
N ASN A 237 -0.82 -14.40 -13.23
CA ASN A 237 0.01 -15.42 -12.58
C ASN A 237 1.12 -15.95 -13.48
N ARG A 238 1.01 -15.85 -14.82
CA ARG A 238 2.10 -16.19 -15.74
C ARG A 238 3.25 -15.18 -15.71
N GLU A 239 2.96 -13.90 -15.49
CA GLU A 239 3.95 -12.82 -15.45
C GLU A 239 4.27 -12.30 -14.04
N ARG A 240 3.59 -12.81 -13.01
CA ARG A 240 3.82 -12.44 -11.61
C ARG A 240 5.25 -12.74 -11.18
N LEU A 241 5.88 -11.80 -10.47
CA LEU A 241 7.18 -12.06 -9.87
C LEU A 241 7.05 -13.08 -8.73
N LEU A 242 7.89 -14.12 -8.76
CA LEU A 242 7.97 -15.13 -7.70
C LEU A 242 9.33 -15.05 -6.99
N MET A 243 9.33 -14.83 -5.69
CA MET A 243 10.52 -14.77 -4.86
C MET A 243 10.86 -16.17 -4.30
N LEU A 244 12.12 -16.58 -4.44
CA LEU A 244 12.63 -17.89 -4.05
C LEU A 244 13.72 -17.73 -2.97
N PRO A 245 13.52 -18.21 -1.74
CA PRO A 245 14.56 -18.21 -0.72
C PRO A 245 15.54 -19.38 -0.89
N GLY A 246 16.72 -19.23 -0.29
CA GLY A 246 17.64 -20.32 0.02
C GLY A 246 17.42 -20.87 1.43
N TYR A 247 18.41 -21.61 1.95
CA TYR A 247 18.39 -22.06 3.34
C TYR A 247 18.29 -20.87 4.30
N CYS A 248 17.28 -20.90 5.18
CA CYS A 248 16.90 -19.85 6.12
C CYS A 248 16.87 -18.41 5.55
N ALA A 249 16.61 -18.26 4.24
CA ALA A 249 16.76 -16.98 3.51
C ALA A 249 18.11 -16.27 3.77
N SER A 250 19.15 -17.03 4.08
CA SER A 250 20.44 -16.52 4.53
C SER A 250 21.06 -15.54 3.53
N SER A 251 21.68 -14.48 4.06
CA SER A 251 22.51 -13.56 3.29
C SER A 251 23.87 -14.15 2.89
N ASN A 252 24.22 -15.35 3.36
CA ASN A 252 25.48 -15.99 3.00
C ASN A 252 25.57 -16.30 1.49
N TYR A 253 26.75 -16.09 0.91
CA TYR A 253 27.03 -16.37 -0.51
C TYR A 253 26.61 -17.77 -0.94
N ASP A 254 26.98 -18.81 -0.18
CA ASP A 254 26.74 -20.21 -0.57
C ASP A 254 25.25 -20.55 -0.52
N ALA A 255 24.51 -20.04 0.46
CA ALA A 255 23.07 -20.25 0.55
C ALA A 255 22.34 -19.69 -0.68
N ILE A 256 22.69 -18.47 -1.10
CA ILE A 256 22.10 -17.81 -2.28
C ILE A 256 22.59 -18.46 -3.58
N ASN A 257 23.89 -18.78 -3.66
CA ASN A 257 24.48 -19.41 -4.84
C ASN A 257 23.93 -20.82 -5.10
N ASN A 258 23.35 -21.48 -4.09
CA ASN A 258 22.73 -22.79 -4.25
C ASN A 258 21.21 -22.75 -4.49
N ILE A 259 20.59 -21.56 -4.59
CA ILE A 259 19.20 -21.44 -5.06
C ILE A 259 19.13 -21.85 -6.53
N ALA A 260 18.31 -22.86 -6.83
CA ALA A 260 18.03 -23.28 -8.20
C ALA A 260 16.76 -22.59 -8.72
N ILE A 261 16.88 -21.95 -9.89
CA ILE A 261 15.72 -21.39 -10.59
C ILE A 261 15.14 -22.48 -11.49
N PRO A 262 13.87 -22.89 -11.31
CA PRO A 262 13.26 -23.91 -12.16
C PRO A 262 13.24 -23.50 -13.64
N SER A 263 13.33 -24.46 -14.54
CA SER A 263 13.14 -24.20 -15.98
C SER A 263 11.74 -23.63 -16.24
N ASN A 264 11.63 -22.65 -17.14
CA ASN A 264 10.37 -21.97 -17.47
C ASN A 264 9.69 -21.26 -16.26
N ALA A 265 10.45 -20.84 -15.26
CA ALA A 265 9.89 -20.17 -14.08
C ALA A 265 9.26 -18.78 -14.36
N GLY A 266 9.55 -18.18 -15.53
CA GLY A 266 9.07 -16.83 -15.86
C GLY A 266 9.81 -15.77 -15.04
N ASN A 267 9.06 -14.82 -14.47
CA ASN A 267 9.62 -13.77 -13.63
C ASN A 267 9.92 -14.31 -12.22
N VAL A 268 11.21 -14.36 -11.86
CA VAL A 268 11.68 -14.77 -10.53
C VAL A 268 12.67 -13.76 -9.93
N ALA A 269 12.68 -13.68 -8.60
CA ALA A 269 13.69 -12.99 -7.80
C ALA A 269 14.21 -13.91 -6.70
N LEU A 270 15.42 -13.67 -6.20
CA LEU A 270 15.99 -14.37 -5.04
C LEU A 270 15.59 -13.62 -3.76
N SER A 271 15.00 -14.33 -2.79
CA SER A 271 14.62 -13.77 -1.48
C SER A 271 15.78 -13.95 -0.50
N VAL A 272 16.18 -12.85 0.15
CA VAL A 272 17.27 -12.82 1.13
C VAL A 272 16.86 -11.99 2.33
N HIS A 273 17.21 -12.44 3.54
CA HIS A 273 17.07 -11.70 4.78
C HIS A 273 18.45 -11.34 5.32
N ALA A 274 18.63 -10.08 5.72
CA ALA A 274 19.95 -9.54 6.02
C ALA A 274 19.91 -8.49 7.13
N TYR A 275 19.73 -8.94 8.37
CA TYR A 275 19.97 -8.16 9.60
C TYR A 275 21.48 -8.00 9.81
N ALA A 276 22.07 -7.08 9.05
CA ALA A 276 23.51 -6.96 8.92
C ALA A 276 24.01 -5.53 9.24
N PRO A 277 25.16 -5.40 9.91
CA PRO A 277 25.89 -6.46 10.61
C PRO A 277 25.12 -6.96 11.83
N TYR A 278 25.12 -8.27 12.08
CA TYR A 278 24.30 -8.88 13.14
C TYR A 278 24.62 -8.30 14.54
N TYR A 279 25.90 -8.08 14.83
CA TYR A 279 26.37 -7.53 16.11
C TYR A 279 25.98 -6.06 16.35
N PHE A 280 25.63 -5.33 15.29
CA PHE A 280 25.05 -4.00 15.39
C PHE A 280 23.52 -4.08 15.50
N THR A 281 22.89 -4.91 14.68
CA THR A 281 21.43 -4.89 14.44
C THR A 281 20.61 -5.68 15.45
N MET A 282 21.13 -6.79 16.02
CA MET A 282 20.32 -7.73 16.82
C MET A 282 21.05 -8.36 18.02
N ALA A 283 22.37 -8.53 17.98
CA ALA A 283 23.06 -9.30 19.02
C ALA A 283 22.88 -8.70 20.42
N THR A 284 22.67 -9.55 21.43
CA THR A 284 22.52 -9.15 22.85
C THR A 284 23.63 -9.70 23.74
N ASP A 285 24.56 -10.46 23.17
CA ASP A 285 25.69 -11.04 23.90
C ASP A 285 26.84 -10.06 24.10
N SER A 286 27.88 -10.50 24.81
CA SER A 286 29.09 -9.69 25.10
C SER A 286 29.90 -9.26 23.86
N LYS A 287 29.53 -9.70 22.66
CA LYS A 287 30.18 -9.38 21.39
C LYS A 287 29.41 -8.33 20.59
N ALA A 288 28.22 -7.96 21.05
CA ALA A 288 27.44 -6.87 20.50
C ALA A 288 28.17 -5.53 20.60
N ASN A 289 28.03 -4.71 19.57
CA ASN A 289 28.42 -3.31 19.58
C ASN A 289 27.43 -2.53 18.70
N HIS A 290 26.58 -1.74 19.34
CA HIS A 290 25.48 -1.02 18.69
C HIS A 290 25.85 0.39 18.23
N ASN A 291 27.16 0.67 18.08
CA ASN A 291 27.67 1.89 17.45
C ASN A 291 27.95 1.65 15.95
N PHE A 292 27.65 2.63 15.11
CA PHE A 292 27.86 2.61 13.67
C PHE A 292 28.43 3.96 13.17
N PRO A 293 29.54 3.98 12.41
CA PRO A 293 30.38 2.82 12.09
C PRO A 293 31.04 2.24 13.34
N GLY A 294 31.31 0.94 13.33
CA GLY A 294 31.79 0.21 14.49
C GLY A 294 32.39 -1.14 14.14
N GLN A 295 32.73 -1.89 15.17
CA GLN A 295 33.33 -3.22 15.06
C GLN A 295 32.79 -4.14 16.16
N SER A 296 32.44 -5.39 15.83
CA SER A 296 31.97 -6.35 16.83
C SER A 296 33.08 -6.75 17.81
N GLY A 297 32.70 -7.41 18.92
CA GLY A 297 33.67 -7.99 19.86
C GLY A 297 34.53 -9.13 19.29
N TRP A 298 34.27 -9.56 18.05
CA TRP A 298 35.11 -10.49 17.28
C TRP A 298 36.03 -9.80 16.27
N GLY A 299 35.90 -8.48 16.12
CA GLY A 299 36.69 -7.72 15.18
C GLY A 299 36.08 -7.54 13.79
N GLU A 300 34.80 -7.87 13.59
CA GLU A 300 34.11 -7.62 12.31
C GLU A 300 33.90 -6.11 12.11
N ASN A 301 34.53 -5.50 11.10
CA ASN A 301 34.29 -4.11 10.76
C ASN A 301 32.97 -3.96 9.98
N TYR A 302 32.06 -3.14 10.49
CA TYR A 302 30.70 -3.04 9.98
C TYR A 302 30.59 -2.46 8.55
N GLU A 303 31.40 -1.48 8.21
CA GLU A 303 31.41 -0.88 6.87
C GLU A 303 31.99 -1.85 5.82
N SER A 304 33.06 -2.57 6.18
CA SER A 304 33.63 -3.62 5.33
C SER A 304 32.66 -4.77 5.13
N ALA A 305 32.03 -5.27 6.21
CA ALA A 305 31.07 -6.37 6.15
C ALA A 305 29.88 -6.04 5.22
N LEU A 306 29.32 -4.82 5.30
CA LEU A 306 28.27 -4.38 4.39
C LEU A 306 28.78 -4.26 2.94
N SER A 307 29.98 -3.73 2.74
CA SER A 307 30.56 -3.59 1.39
C SER A 307 30.79 -4.93 0.72
N ASP A 308 31.29 -5.91 1.46
CA ASP A 308 31.52 -7.27 0.98
C ASP A 308 30.18 -7.95 0.65
N MET A 309 29.19 -7.86 1.55
CA MET A 309 27.84 -8.40 1.37
C MET A 309 27.20 -7.92 0.07
N PHE A 310 27.07 -6.61 -0.11
CA PHE A 310 26.49 -6.04 -1.32
C PHE A 310 27.38 -6.27 -2.56
N GLY A 311 28.70 -6.38 -2.37
CA GLY A 311 29.65 -6.75 -3.41
C GLY A 311 29.30 -8.10 -4.04
N TYR A 312 29.17 -9.15 -3.23
CA TYR A 312 28.86 -10.48 -3.74
C TYR A 312 27.37 -10.66 -4.10
N PHE A 313 26.43 -9.92 -3.50
CA PHE A 313 25.05 -9.87 -4.00
C PHE A 313 24.98 -9.42 -5.47
N GLY A 314 25.74 -8.38 -5.84
CA GLY A 314 25.84 -7.93 -7.23
C GLY A 314 26.39 -9.02 -8.17
N GLN A 315 27.37 -9.80 -7.71
CA GLN A 315 27.91 -10.93 -8.46
C GLN A 315 26.86 -12.03 -8.64
N LEU A 316 26.15 -12.39 -7.57
CA LEU A 316 25.14 -13.44 -7.59
C LEU A 316 23.95 -13.09 -8.50
N GLN A 317 23.49 -11.83 -8.52
CA GLN A 317 22.47 -11.39 -9.49
C GLN A 317 22.92 -11.63 -10.95
N SER A 318 24.22 -11.47 -11.21
CA SER A 318 24.80 -11.69 -12.54
C SER A 318 24.92 -13.18 -12.88
N ILE A 319 25.39 -13.99 -11.93
CA ILE A 319 25.53 -15.45 -12.06
C ILE A 319 24.17 -16.11 -12.28
N LYS A 320 23.16 -15.68 -11.50
CA LYS A 320 21.82 -16.28 -11.50
C LYS A 320 20.92 -15.72 -12.60
N GLY A 321 21.24 -14.54 -13.15
CA GLY A 321 20.38 -13.86 -14.11
C GLY A 321 19.05 -13.36 -13.52
N ALA A 322 18.92 -13.34 -12.19
CA ALA A 322 17.72 -12.92 -11.46
C ALA A 322 18.07 -11.82 -10.45
N PRO A 323 17.17 -10.85 -10.22
CA PRO A 323 17.37 -9.84 -9.18
C PRO A 323 17.29 -10.45 -7.77
N ILE A 324 17.95 -9.80 -6.81
CA ILE A 324 17.81 -10.06 -5.37
C ILE A 324 16.85 -9.02 -4.79
N ILE A 325 15.97 -9.46 -3.91
CA ILE A 325 15.17 -8.60 -3.02
C ILE A 325 15.55 -8.96 -1.59
N ILE A 326 15.89 -7.96 -0.79
CA ILE A 326 16.06 -8.16 0.66
C ILE A 326 14.69 -8.05 1.31
N GLY A 327 14.05 -9.19 1.55
CA GLY A 327 12.68 -9.31 2.08
C GLY A 327 12.56 -8.88 3.55
N GLU A 328 13.68 -8.94 4.29
CA GLU A 328 13.78 -8.46 5.66
C GLU A 328 15.16 -7.85 5.92
N PHE A 329 15.15 -6.62 6.44
CA PHE A 329 16.28 -5.98 7.08
C PHE A 329 15.77 -5.05 8.18
N SER A 330 16.51 -4.87 9.27
CA SER A 330 16.16 -3.91 10.32
C SER A 330 17.32 -3.75 11.31
N ALA A 331 17.24 -2.75 12.18
CA ALA A 331 18.14 -2.59 13.31
C ALA A 331 17.32 -2.31 14.57
N SER A 332 17.45 -3.19 15.57
CA SER A 332 16.75 -3.05 16.84
C SER A 332 17.11 -1.75 17.53
N ASP A 333 16.15 -1.20 18.26
CA ASP A 333 16.39 -0.02 19.07
C ASP A 333 17.10 -0.38 20.38
N PHE A 334 18.40 -0.08 20.43
CA PHE A 334 19.22 -0.15 21.64
C PHE A 334 19.45 1.25 22.24
N ASN A 335 18.45 2.14 22.09
CA ASN A 335 18.56 3.57 22.41
C ASN A 335 19.68 4.28 21.64
N ASN A 336 19.91 3.86 20.39
CA ASN A 336 21.03 4.25 19.54
C ASN A 336 20.56 4.88 18.22
N THR A 337 19.56 5.76 18.29
CA THR A 337 18.89 6.36 17.12
C THR A 337 19.86 6.95 16.09
N GLU A 338 20.88 7.69 16.52
CA GLU A 338 21.84 8.31 15.61
C GLU A 338 22.69 7.28 14.85
N ASP A 339 23.09 6.19 15.51
CA ASP A 339 23.81 5.09 14.89
C ASP A 339 22.91 4.34 13.89
N ARG A 340 21.63 4.11 14.23
CA ARG A 340 20.65 3.55 13.28
C ARG A 340 20.44 4.45 12.06
N VAL A 341 20.45 5.77 12.22
CA VAL A 341 20.41 6.72 11.09
C VAL A 341 21.63 6.55 10.18
N ARG A 342 22.84 6.49 10.75
CA ARG A 342 24.09 6.30 9.97
C ARG A 342 24.11 4.94 9.26
N TRP A 343 23.69 3.88 9.96
CA TRP A 343 23.54 2.54 9.41
C TRP A 343 22.55 2.51 8.25
N ALA A 344 21.35 3.07 8.42
CA ALA A 344 20.31 3.08 7.40
C ALA A 344 20.80 3.76 6.12
N LYS A 345 21.49 4.90 6.23
CA LYS A 345 22.10 5.59 5.09
C LYS A 345 23.15 4.72 4.40
N SER A 346 24.07 4.12 5.16
CA SER A 346 25.16 3.31 4.61
C SER A 346 24.65 2.03 3.95
N TYR A 347 23.76 1.29 4.62
CA TYR A 347 23.17 0.05 4.15
C TYR A 347 22.37 0.28 2.85
N LEU A 348 21.43 1.23 2.87
CA LEU A 348 20.54 1.46 1.73
C LEU A 348 21.26 2.12 0.55
N SER A 349 22.32 2.91 0.78
CA SER A 349 23.14 3.44 -0.33
C SER A 349 23.82 2.30 -1.09
N LYS A 350 24.42 1.34 -0.37
CA LYS A 350 25.04 0.15 -0.98
C LYS A 350 24.00 -0.75 -1.67
N ALA A 351 22.80 -0.90 -1.09
CA ALA A 351 21.70 -1.62 -1.73
C ALA A 351 21.23 -0.94 -3.03
N LYS A 352 21.03 0.39 -2.99
CA LYS A 352 20.64 1.22 -4.14
C LYS A 352 21.67 1.12 -5.28
N GLU A 353 22.96 1.15 -4.96
CA GLU A 353 24.05 0.96 -5.95
C GLU A 353 23.98 -0.39 -6.67
N LYS A 354 23.42 -1.43 -6.04
CA LYS A 354 23.24 -2.77 -6.63
C LYS A 354 21.84 -3.00 -7.21
N GLY A 355 20.95 -2.00 -7.14
CA GLY A 355 19.57 -2.12 -7.57
C GLY A 355 18.76 -3.13 -6.74
N ILE A 356 19.12 -3.31 -5.47
CA ILE A 356 18.49 -4.26 -4.56
C ILE A 356 17.51 -3.49 -3.66
N PRO A 357 16.19 -3.70 -3.80
CA PRO A 357 15.23 -3.15 -2.85
C PRO A 357 15.31 -3.90 -1.52
N CYS A 358 15.11 -3.16 -0.42
CA CYS A 358 15.10 -3.67 0.94
C CYS A 358 13.74 -3.40 1.58
N VAL A 359 13.23 -4.38 2.32
CA VAL A 359 11.92 -4.30 2.98
C VAL A 359 12.12 -4.36 4.50
N LEU A 360 11.84 -3.23 5.16
CA LEU A 360 12.10 -3.00 6.58
C LEU A 360 11.26 -3.97 7.42
N TRP A 361 11.88 -4.75 8.29
CA TRP A 361 11.15 -5.49 9.31
C TRP A 361 10.68 -4.54 10.41
N ASP A 362 9.35 -4.37 10.52
CA ASP A 362 8.71 -3.62 11.59
C ASP A 362 7.77 -4.57 12.34
N ASN A 363 8.13 -4.91 13.58
CA ASN A 363 7.33 -5.80 14.43
C ASN A 363 6.52 -5.05 15.48
N ASN A 364 6.54 -3.70 15.47
CA ASN A 364 5.89 -2.83 16.44
C ASN A 364 6.27 -3.11 17.92
N VAL A 365 7.41 -3.79 18.16
CA VAL A 365 8.00 -4.02 19.48
C VAL A 365 9.02 -2.94 19.80
N ILE A 366 8.85 -2.30 20.96
CA ILE A 366 9.74 -1.27 21.49
C ILE A 366 10.45 -1.76 22.75
N GLY A 367 11.76 -1.55 22.82
CA GLY A 367 12.63 -1.98 23.92
C GLY A 367 13.22 -3.38 23.70
N ALA A 368 14.55 -3.47 23.59
CA ALA A 368 15.24 -4.73 23.32
C ALA A 368 15.43 -5.56 24.61
N THR A 369 14.56 -6.55 24.85
CA THR A 369 14.78 -7.55 25.90
C THR A 369 15.53 -8.79 25.41
N ASP A 370 15.37 -9.14 24.13
CA ASP A 370 15.91 -10.35 23.49
C ASP A 370 16.62 -10.07 22.15
N GLY A 371 16.67 -8.80 21.74
CA GLY A 371 17.35 -8.37 20.51
C GLY A 371 16.42 -8.02 19.36
N GLU A 372 15.10 -8.18 19.50
CA GLU A 372 14.11 -7.95 18.44
C GLU A 372 13.18 -6.75 18.71
N ALA A 373 13.77 -5.59 18.99
CA ALA A 373 13.04 -4.33 19.15
C ALA A 373 12.95 -3.55 17.83
N HIS A 374 12.25 -4.14 16.86
CA HIS A 374 12.11 -3.61 15.51
C HIS A 374 10.85 -2.76 15.32
N GLY A 375 10.35 -2.07 16.36
CA GLY A 375 9.20 -1.17 16.24
C GLY A 375 9.55 0.17 15.60
N TYR A 376 8.92 0.49 14.46
CA TYR A 376 9.07 1.79 13.79
C TYR A 376 7.78 2.60 13.79
N LEU A 377 6.68 1.99 13.35
CA LEU A 377 5.34 2.57 13.36
C LEU A 377 4.59 2.11 14.61
N ASN A 378 4.10 3.05 15.42
CA ASN A 378 3.09 2.76 16.43
C ASN A 378 1.76 2.49 15.73
N ARG A 379 1.38 1.22 15.68
CA ARG A 379 0.19 0.79 14.94
C ARG A 379 -1.12 1.15 15.61
N ALA A 380 -1.11 1.42 16.92
CA ALA A 380 -2.33 1.77 17.66
C ALA A 380 -2.89 3.14 17.28
N ASN A 381 -2.03 4.06 16.85
CA ASN A 381 -2.42 5.41 16.43
C ASN A 381 -1.85 5.81 15.06
N CYS A 382 -1.21 4.87 14.36
CA CYS A 382 -0.59 5.06 13.05
C CYS A 382 0.41 6.24 12.98
N THR A 383 1.21 6.41 14.05
CA THR A 383 2.28 7.42 14.11
C THR A 383 3.65 6.78 14.25
N TRP A 384 4.69 7.40 13.71
CA TRP A 384 6.05 6.91 13.83
C TRP A 384 6.62 7.19 15.24
N TYR A 385 7.25 6.20 15.87
CA TYR A 385 7.89 6.41 17.17
C TYR A 385 9.00 7.46 17.08
N SER A 386 9.21 8.24 18.14
CA SER A 386 10.14 9.38 18.15
C SER A 386 11.60 9.00 17.87
N ASN A 387 12.04 7.85 18.37
CA ASN A 387 13.36 7.22 18.14
C ASN A 387 13.50 6.59 16.74
N SER A 388 12.39 6.25 16.09
CA SER A 388 12.37 5.59 14.78
C SER A 388 12.12 6.56 13.63
N LYS A 389 11.40 7.66 13.87
CA LYS A 389 11.10 8.69 12.87
C LYS A 389 12.35 9.23 12.15
N PRO A 390 13.45 9.64 12.82
CA PRO A 390 14.67 10.07 12.13
C PRO A 390 15.31 8.98 11.27
N VAL A 391 15.15 7.71 11.67
CA VAL A 391 15.68 6.56 10.93
C VAL A 391 14.89 6.38 9.63
N ILE A 392 13.56 6.46 9.70
CA ILE A 392 12.69 6.40 8.51
C ILE A 392 13.00 7.55 7.56
N GLU A 393 13.10 8.79 8.05
CA GLU A 393 13.45 9.95 7.23
C GLU A 393 14.81 9.77 6.54
N ALA A 394 15.81 9.22 7.25
CA ALA A 394 17.12 8.91 6.68
C ALA A 394 17.07 7.82 5.61
N MET A 395 16.21 6.80 5.77
CA MET A 395 15.98 5.79 4.73
C MET A 395 15.40 6.42 3.47
N MET A 396 14.42 7.33 3.61
CA MET A 396 13.77 8.01 2.50
C MET A 396 14.71 8.98 1.77
N GLU A 397 15.58 9.66 2.51
CA GLU A 397 16.61 10.55 1.98
C GLU A 397 17.53 9.82 0.99
N VAL A 398 17.92 8.57 1.26
CA VAL A 398 18.75 7.75 0.34
C VAL A 398 18.09 7.58 -1.04
N TYR A 399 16.76 7.57 -1.10
CA TYR A 399 15.99 7.40 -2.33
C TYR A 399 15.43 8.72 -2.88
N ASP A 400 15.87 9.85 -2.35
CA ASP A 400 15.42 11.19 -2.75
C ASP A 400 13.88 11.38 -2.57
N ILE A 401 13.32 10.73 -1.54
CA ILE A 401 11.89 10.77 -1.23
C ILE A 401 11.62 11.82 -0.14
N ASN A 402 10.68 12.72 -0.39
CA ASN A 402 10.19 13.65 0.63
C ASN A 402 9.21 12.93 1.56
N SER A 403 9.68 12.57 2.74
CA SER A 403 8.92 11.77 3.70
C SER A 403 7.87 12.62 4.44
N ASN A 404 6.63 12.13 4.53
CA ASN A 404 5.64 12.66 5.47
C ASN A 404 5.44 11.71 6.65
N THR A 405 6.27 11.87 7.67
CA THR A 405 6.18 11.18 8.97
C THR A 405 5.41 12.02 10.01
N GLY A 406 4.61 13.00 9.55
CA GLY A 406 3.99 14.06 10.36
C GLY A 406 2.73 13.68 11.14
N GLY A 407 2.22 12.44 11.02
CA GLY A 407 1.14 11.91 11.86
C GLY A 407 -0.27 12.53 11.66
N GLU A 408 -0.39 13.62 10.92
CA GLU A 408 -1.70 14.12 10.48
C GLU A 408 -2.05 13.48 9.14
N VAL A 409 -3.15 12.71 9.13
CA VAL A 409 -3.82 12.34 7.88
C VAL A 409 -4.06 13.64 7.11
N ASN A 410 -3.50 13.71 5.90
CA ASN A 410 -3.47 14.93 5.12
C ASN A 410 -4.86 15.57 4.97
N SER A 411 -5.02 16.81 5.44
CA SER A 411 -6.27 17.60 5.40
C SER A 411 -6.79 17.92 3.98
N ASN A 412 -6.08 17.49 2.94
CA ASN A 412 -6.52 17.58 1.53
C ASN A 412 -7.34 16.36 1.05
N TYR A 413 -7.92 15.57 1.96
CA TYR A 413 -8.83 14.47 1.65
C TYR A 413 -10.02 14.98 0.82
N ILE A 414 -10.23 14.45 -0.40
CA ILE A 414 -11.39 14.82 -1.24
C ILE A 414 -12.47 13.74 -1.13
N TRP A 415 -13.35 13.96 -0.17
CA TRP A 415 -14.42 13.04 0.21
C TRP A 415 -15.43 12.75 -0.89
N SER A 416 -15.61 13.66 -1.85
CA SER A 416 -16.48 13.46 -3.02
C SER A 416 -15.99 12.41 -4.02
N LYS A 417 -14.71 12.01 -3.94
CA LYS A 417 -14.06 11.13 -4.92
C LYS A 417 -13.69 9.76 -4.36
N VAL A 418 -14.31 9.38 -3.25
CA VAL A 418 -14.20 8.02 -2.73
C VAL A 418 -14.57 7.00 -3.82
N ASN A 419 -13.71 6.01 -4.04
CA ASN A 419 -14.03 4.86 -4.86
C ASN A 419 -15.11 4.02 -4.16
N ILE A 420 -16.33 4.06 -4.70
CA ILE A 420 -17.44 3.20 -4.27
C ILE A 420 -17.52 1.98 -5.19
N GLY A 421 -17.91 0.82 -4.65
CA GLY A 421 -18.12 -0.38 -5.46
C GLY A 421 -19.24 -0.19 -6.48
N ASP A 422 -19.11 -0.80 -7.66
CA ASP A 422 -20.10 -0.67 -8.75
C ASP A 422 -21.51 -1.16 -8.35
N ASN A 423 -21.61 -1.96 -7.29
CA ASN A 423 -22.87 -2.51 -6.74
C ASN A 423 -23.36 -1.79 -5.48
N TRP A 424 -22.73 -0.68 -5.07
CA TRP A 424 -23.13 0.10 -3.92
C TRP A 424 -24.33 0.98 -4.25
N ILE A 425 -25.33 0.97 -3.38
CA ILE A 425 -26.57 1.74 -3.57
C ILE A 425 -26.49 3.00 -2.73
N GLU A 426 -26.44 4.16 -3.40
CA GLU A 426 -26.40 5.47 -2.74
C GLU A 426 -27.73 5.79 -2.04
N LEU A 427 -27.68 5.99 -0.72
CA LEU A 427 -28.81 6.47 0.10
C LEU A 427 -28.67 7.96 0.43
N PHE A 428 -27.43 8.41 0.60
CA PHE A 428 -27.06 9.81 0.80
C PHE A 428 -25.68 10.07 0.20
N LYS A 429 -25.49 11.25 -0.39
CA LYS A 429 -24.18 11.75 -0.83
C LYS A 429 -24.12 13.26 -0.73
N SER A 430 -22.99 13.78 -0.25
CA SER A 430 -22.64 15.20 -0.30
C SER A 430 -21.19 15.35 -0.72
N ASN A 431 -20.95 16.02 -1.86
CA ASN A 431 -19.59 16.23 -2.35
C ASN A 431 -18.75 17.14 -1.45
N ASP A 432 -19.40 18.11 -0.80
CA ASP A 432 -18.76 19.05 0.13
C ASP A 432 -18.88 18.58 1.59
N GLY A 433 -19.49 17.41 1.82
CA GLY A 433 -19.85 16.93 3.15
C GLY A 433 -21.09 17.63 3.71
N ARG A 434 -21.66 17.05 4.75
CA ARG A 434 -22.72 17.66 5.55
C ARG A 434 -22.31 17.58 7.00
N THR A 435 -21.84 18.70 7.53
CA THR A 435 -21.46 18.84 8.93
C THR A 435 -22.70 18.87 9.83
N ILE A 436 -22.62 18.12 10.92
CA ILE A 436 -23.65 17.91 11.92
C ILE A 436 -23.01 18.23 13.27
N GLU A 437 -23.55 19.22 13.97
CA GLU A 437 -23.12 19.56 15.33
C GLU A 437 -23.49 18.44 16.31
N ALA A 438 -22.80 18.40 17.45
CA ALA A 438 -23.10 17.46 18.53
C ALA A 438 -24.60 17.50 18.91
N TRP A 439 -25.19 16.33 19.08
CA TRP A 439 -26.62 16.08 19.35
C TRP A 439 -27.59 16.52 18.25
N LYS A 440 -27.09 16.81 17.03
CA LYS A 440 -27.91 17.03 15.83
C LYS A 440 -27.89 15.81 14.92
N ASN A 441 -28.81 15.79 13.97
CA ASN A 441 -28.97 14.70 13.01
C ASN A 441 -29.69 15.15 11.73
N PHE A 442 -29.70 14.30 10.71
CA PHE A 442 -30.56 14.45 9.54
C PHE A 442 -31.07 13.11 9.02
N THR A 443 -32.26 13.12 8.43
CA THR A 443 -32.92 11.92 7.89
C THR A 443 -32.30 11.47 6.58
N VAL A 444 -32.17 10.16 6.38
CA VAL A 444 -31.83 9.52 5.11
C VAL A 444 -33.07 8.89 4.50
N ALA A 445 -33.34 9.12 3.22
CA ALA A 445 -34.50 8.57 2.51
C ALA A 445 -34.19 7.20 1.88
N GLY A 446 -35.22 6.38 1.64
CA GLY A 446 -35.10 5.12 0.87
C GLY A 446 -34.36 3.98 1.57
N TRP A 447 -33.85 4.20 2.78
CA TRP A 447 -33.09 3.24 3.58
C TRP A 447 -33.86 1.94 3.87
N ASN A 448 -35.18 2.04 4.05
CA ASN A 448 -36.05 0.95 4.46
C ASN A 448 -36.13 -0.19 3.42
N ASN A 449 -35.84 0.09 2.15
CA ASN A 449 -35.75 -0.95 1.11
C ASN A 449 -34.55 -1.89 1.31
N PHE A 450 -33.57 -1.46 2.11
CA PHE A 450 -32.29 -2.14 2.30
C PHE A 450 -32.05 -2.54 3.76
N ALA A 451 -33.02 -2.34 4.65
CA ALA A 451 -32.93 -2.80 6.02
C ALA A 451 -33.30 -4.29 6.12
N ASN A 452 -32.43 -5.18 5.64
CA ASN A 452 -32.59 -6.64 5.69
C ASN A 452 -31.23 -7.35 5.64
N ASP A 453 -31.22 -8.68 5.85
CA ASP A 453 -30.01 -9.51 5.91
C ASP A 453 -29.17 -9.56 4.62
N ASN A 454 -29.64 -8.99 3.51
CA ASN A 454 -28.87 -8.93 2.26
C ASN A 454 -28.02 -7.67 2.15
N TYR A 455 -28.18 -6.69 3.05
CA TYR A 455 -27.44 -5.43 2.98
C TYR A 455 -26.89 -4.98 4.34
N ASP A 456 -25.68 -4.46 4.29
CA ASP A 456 -25.07 -3.64 5.34
C ASP A 456 -25.16 -2.14 4.94
N PHE A 457 -25.14 -1.24 5.92
CA PHE A 457 -25.08 0.20 5.69
C PHE A 457 -23.66 0.70 5.90
N VAL A 458 -23.09 1.44 4.94
CA VAL A 458 -21.73 1.97 5.05
C VAL A 458 -21.75 3.50 5.00
N LEU A 459 -21.30 4.13 6.08
CA LEU A 459 -21.20 5.58 6.24
C LEU A 459 -19.78 6.04 5.97
N ILE A 460 -19.63 7.03 5.09
CA ILE A 460 -18.39 7.79 4.89
C ILE A 460 -18.50 9.11 5.65
N TYR A 461 -17.58 9.37 6.57
CA TYR A 461 -17.66 10.50 7.50
C TYR A 461 -16.29 11.01 7.94
N ASP A 462 -16.21 12.28 8.34
CA ASP A 462 -15.09 12.85 9.08
C ASP A 462 -15.57 13.24 10.49
N SER A 463 -14.97 12.66 11.53
CA SER A 463 -15.27 12.99 12.93
C SER A 463 -14.18 12.45 13.86
N ALA A 464 -13.95 13.18 14.96
CA ALA A 464 -13.10 12.72 16.07
C ALA A 464 -13.75 11.60 16.92
N ASN A 465 -15.05 11.37 16.76
CA ASN A 465 -15.79 10.35 17.50
C ASN A 465 -16.47 9.37 16.54
N GLU A 466 -16.79 8.18 17.03
CA GLU A 466 -17.49 7.20 16.21
C GLU A 466 -18.91 7.68 15.86
N PRO A 467 -19.34 7.46 14.60
CA PRO A 467 -20.66 7.87 14.15
C PRO A 467 -21.72 6.89 14.65
N GLU A 468 -22.94 7.36 14.79
CA GLU A 468 -24.10 6.51 15.06
C GLU A 468 -25.18 6.70 14.00
N LEU A 469 -25.87 5.61 13.68
CA LEU A 469 -27.18 5.70 13.04
C LEU A 469 -28.27 5.71 14.13
N VAL A 470 -29.40 6.34 13.85
CA VAL A 470 -30.55 6.34 14.77
C VAL A 470 -31.82 5.95 14.04
N LEU A 471 -32.53 4.97 14.57
CA LEU A 471 -33.82 4.51 14.08
C LEU A 471 -34.94 5.05 14.97
N GLN A 472 -35.88 5.77 14.34
CA GLN A 472 -37.02 6.33 15.03
C GLN A 472 -38.32 5.72 14.54
N ASP A 473 -39.21 5.38 15.47
CA ASP A 473 -40.53 4.83 15.20
C ASP A 473 -41.51 5.87 14.65
N ALA A 474 -42.68 5.42 14.21
CA ALA A 474 -43.67 6.30 13.57
C ALA A 474 -44.32 7.32 14.51
N ASN A 475 -44.34 7.03 15.82
CA ASN A 475 -44.95 7.88 16.83
C ASN A 475 -43.95 8.83 17.50
N TYR A 476 -42.66 8.76 17.12
CA TYR A 476 -41.58 9.56 17.69
C TYR A 476 -41.29 9.26 19.18
N ASP A 477 -41.76 8.11 19.67
CA ASP A 477 -41.66 7.69 21.07
C ASP A 477 -40.26 7.11 21.40
N TYR A 478 -39.58 6.53 20.40
CA TYR A 478 -38.32 5.83 20.58
C TYR A 478 -37.26 6.29 19.56
N TRP A 479 -36.06 6.59 20.08
CA TRP A 479 -34.87 6.91 19.31
C TRP A 479 -33.83 5.82 19.56
N ASN A 480 -33.89 4.76 18.78
CA ASN A 480 -33.05 3.58 18.93
C ASN A 480 -31.68 3.85 18.29
N ARG A 481 -30.65 4.00 19.13
CA ARG A 481 -29.28 4.23 18.66
C ARG A 481 -28.68 2.92 18.17
N VAL A 482 -28.14 2.97 16.97
CA VAL A 482 -27.48 1.84 16.32
C VAL A 482 -25.98 2.07 16.47
N SER A 483 -25.38 1.40 17.45
CA SER A 483 -23.92 1.29 17.54
C SER A 483 -23.45 0.27 16.52
N SER A 484 -22.35 0.58 15.85
CA SER A 484 -21.74 -0.30 14.87
C SER A 484 -20.96 -1.42 15.55
N SER A 485 -21.06 -2.65 15.02
CA SER A 485 -20.14 -3.75 15.36
C SER A 485 -18.85 -3.76 14.52
N ASP A 486 -18.69 -2.80 13.62
CA ASP A 486 -17.51 -2.65 12.75
C ASP A 486 -16.30 -2.12 13.52
N ASN A 487 -15.36 -3.03 13.72
CA ASN A 487 -14.06 -2.83 14.35
C ASN A 487 -12.89 -2.84 13.35
N SER A 488 -13.16 -2.80 12.04
CA SER A 488 -12.13 -2.83 10.97
C SER A 488 -11.11 -1.68 11.07
N GLY A 489 -11.47 -0.59 11.75
CA GLY A 489 -10.61 0.59 11.88
C GLY A 489 -10.37 1.30 10.55
N THR A 490 -11.19 1.06 9.52
CA THR A 490 -11.11 1.80 8.25
C THR A 490 -11.37 3.28 8.52
N PRO A 491 -10.39 4.19 8.33
CA PRO A 491 -10.59 5.60 8.58
C PRO A 491 -11.78 6.11 7.82
N PHE A 492 -12.58 6.93 8.51
CA PHE A 492 -13.67 7.66 7.89
C PHE A 492 -14.79 6.78 7.33
N VAL A 493 -14.76 5.49 7.62
CA VAL A 493 -15.82 4.55 7.28
C VAL A 493 -16.33 3.88 8.52
N LYS A 494 -17.66 3.75 8.56
CA LYS A 494 -18.27 2.86 9.53
C LYS A 494 -19.35 2.05 8.86
N LYS A 495 -19.24 0.72 8.95
CA LYS A 495 -20.28 -0.21 8.53
C LYS A 495 -21.25 -0.49 9.68
N PHE A 496 -22.54 -0.59 9.39
CA PHE A 496 -23.58 -0.99 10.32
C PHE A 496 -24.29 -2.20 9.70
N THR A 497 -24.23 -3.35 10.37
CA THR A 497 -24.86 -4.58 9.87
C THR A 497 -26.35 -4.58 10.16
N TYR A 498 -27.13 -5.40 9.45
CA TYR A 498 -28.53 -5.59 9.80
C TYR A 498 -28.73 -6.15 11.24
N SER A 499 -27.76 -6.90 11.75
CA SER A 499 -27.72 -7.33 13.16
C SER A 499 -27.61 -6.15 14.12
N ASP A 500 -26.83 -5.11 13.76
CA ASP A 500 -26.71 -3.89 14.58
C ASP A 500 -28.07 -3.17 14.64
N LEU A 501 -28.75 -3.04 13.48
CA LEU A 501 -30.06 -2.39 13.39
C LEU A 501 -31.11 -3.14 14.22
N THR A 502 -31.18 -4.46 14.09
CA THR A 502 -32.14 -5.29 14.84
C THR A 502 -31.86 -5.30 16.34
N SER A 503 -30.59 -5.33 16.74
CA SER A 503 -30.18 -5.25 18.16
C SER A 503 -30.58 -3.91 18.79
N ALA A 504 -30.45 -2.80 18.05
CA ALA A 504 -30.82 -1.48 18.52
C ALA A 504 -32.31 -1.34 18.83
N VAL A 505 -33.19 -1.95 18.02
CA VAL A 505 -34.65 -1.85 18.20
C VAL A 505 -35.22 -2.92 19.13
N ALA A 506 -34.48 -4.00 19.42
CA ALA A 506 -34.95 -5.09 20.27
C ALA A 506 -35.37 -4.60 21.67
N GLY A 507 -34.66 -3.62 22.24
CA GLY A 507 -34.96 -3.05 23.56
C GLY A 507 -36.30 -2.30 23.64
N SER A 508 -36.85 -1.86 22.51
CA SER A 508 -38.18 -1.22 22.44
C SER A 508 -39.31 -2.21 22.13
N GLY A 509 -39.01 -3.51 21.97
CA GLY A 509 -39.99 -4.53 21.62
C GLY A 509 -40.52 -4.42 20.18
N MET A 510 -39.86 -3.62 19.34
CA MET A 510 -40.21 -3.39 17.94
C MET A 510 -39.23 -4.07 16.99
N THR A 511 -39.61 -4.14 15.73
CA THR A 511 -38.77 -4.62 14.62
C THR A 511 -38.32 -3.45 13.75
N VAL A 512 -37.25 -3.65 12.97
CA VAL A 512 -36.70 -2.60 12.09
C VAL A 512 -37.74 -2.11 11.07
N ASN A 513 -38.63 -2.99 10.61
CA ASN A 513 -39.72 -2.67 9.68
C ASN A 513 -40.78 -1.70 10.26
N GLN A 514 -40.82 -1.54 11.60
CA GLN A 514 -41.72 -0.60 12.27
C GLN A 514 -41.10 0.79 12.45
N MET A 515 -39.82 0.96 12.09
CA MET A 515 -39.14 2.23 12.15
C MET A 515 -39.52 3.09 10.92
N LYS A 516 -39.72 4.37 11.15
CA LYS A 516 -40.14 5.34 10.12
C LYS A 516 -38.96 6.12 9.57
N ASN A 517 -38.03 6.54 10.42
CA ASN A 517 -36.91 7.39 10.03
C ASN A 517 -35.58 6.72 10.39
N LEU A 518 -34.60 6.85 9.48
CA LEU A 518 -33.19 6.61 9.75
C LEU A 518 -32.48 7.96 9.76
N PHE A 519 -31.68 8.20 10.78
CA PHE A 519 -30.84 9.38 10.90
C PHE A 519 -29.36 9.03 10.91
N ILE A 520 -28.54 9.91 10.34
CA ILE A 520 -27.11 10.00 10.67
C ILE A 520 -26.99 11.00 11.81
N SER A 521 -26.33 10.61 12.91
CA SER A 521 -26.25 11.38 14.15
C SER A 521 -24.82 11.64 14.59
N ALA A 522 -24.56 12.88 15.02
CA ALA A 522 -23.32 13.29 15.67
C ALA A 522 -23.51 13.29 17.18
N THR A 523 -23.30 12.16 17.85
CA THR A 523 -23.67 12.01 19.25
C THR A 523 -22.67 12.65 20.20
N MET A 524 -21.38 12.43 19.97
CA MET A 524 -20.29 13.03 20.72
C MET A 524 -19.47 13.85 19.73
N GLY A 525 -19.45 15.18 19.87
CA GLY A 525 -18.71 16.06 18.97
C GLY A 525 -19.32 16.22 17.56
N GLU A 526 -18.62 17.00 16.74
CA GLU A 526 -19.01 17.29 15.35
C GLU A 526 -18.73 16.09 14.44
N LEU A 527 -19.61 15.87 13.46
CA LEU A 527 -19.43 14.89 12.40
C LEU A 527 -19.75 15.49 11.05
N THR A 528 -18.94 15.25 10.04
CA THR A 528 -19.24 15.60 8.64
C THR A 528 -19.52 14.33 7.86
N ALA A 529 -20.75 14.14 7.39
CA ALA A 529 -21.15 12.98 6.58
C ALA A 529 -20.98 13.27 5.08
N TYR A 530 -20.34 12.37 4.35
CA TYR A 530 -20.09 12.50 2.91
C TYR A 530 -20.91 11.52 2.07
N GLY A 531 -21.28 10.36 2.63
CA GLY A 531 -22.24 9.48 1.99
C GLY A 531 -22.67 8.33 2.90
N LEU A 532 -23.87 7.80 2.64
CA LEU A 532 -24.37 6.56 3.24
C LEU A 532 -24.84 5.66 2.12
N TYR A 533 -24.39 4.41 2.13
CA TYR A 533 -24.66 3.44 1.08
C TYR A 533 -25.27 2.17 1.67
N ALA A 534 -26.18 1.53 0.94
CA ALA A 534 -26.54 0.14 1.16
C ALA A 534 -25.64 -0.76 0.31
N VAL A 535 -25.04 -1.76 0.94
CA VAL A 535 -23.98 -2.59 0.37
C VAL A 535 -24.35 -4.06 0.57
N PRO A 536 -24.28 -4.94 -0.46
CA PRO A 536 -24.60 -6.34 -0.27
C PRO A 536 -23.79 -6.98 0.86
N THR A 537 -24.44 -7.71 1.75
CA THR A 537 -23.80 -8.36 2.91
C THR A 537 -22.70 -9.31 2.46
N GLY A 538 -21.60 -9.33 3.21
CA GLY A 538 -20.41 -10.12 2.86
C GLY A 538 -19.52 -9.46 1.79
N THR A 539 -19.92 -8.32 1.22
CA THR A 539 -18.98 -7.46 0.49
C THR A 539 -17.97 -6.92 1.51
N PRO A 540 -16.64 -7.11 1.32
CA PRO A 540 -15.64 -6.44 2.12
C PRO A 540 -15.94 -4.95 2.13
N VAL A 541 -15.73 -4.24 3.24
CA VAL A 541 -15.83 -2.77 3.23
C VAL A 541 -14.65 -2.27 2.36
N PRO A 542 -14.83 -1.83 1.09
CA PRO A 542 -13.79 -1.15 0.35
C PRO A 542 -13.31 0.01 1.19
N ASP A 543 -11.99 0.11 1.29
CA ASP A 543 -11.32 1.27 1.81
C ASP A 543 -11.61 2.44 0.86
N PRO A 544 -12.40 3.44 1.28
CA PRO A 544 -12.73 4.55 0.42
C PRO A 544 -11.47 5.38 0.24
N GLN A 545 -10.73 5.09 -0.83
CA GLN A 545 -9.54 5.86 -1.13
C GLN A 545 -9.98 7.32 -1.36
N PRO A 546 -9.50 8.29 -0.55
CA PRO A 546 -9.55 9.66 -0.99
C PRO A 546 -8.78 9.79 -2.28
N GLN A 547 -9.40 10.35 -3.31
CA GLN A 547 -8.59 10.88 -4.41
C GLN A 547 -8.14 12.28 -4.05
N TYR A 548 -6.89 12.43 -3.63
CA TYR A 548 -6.26 13.75 -3.53
C TYR A 548 -6.23 14.43 -4.91
N ASN A 549 -6.20 15.76 -4.93
CA ASN A 549 -5.90 16.45 -6.18
C ASN A 549 -4.51 16.02 -6.65
N THR A 550 -4.41 15.52 -7.87
CA THR A 550 -3.15 15.11 -8.51
C THR A 550 -2.48 16.25 -9.28
N TYR A 551 -2.97 17.49 -9.08
CA TYR A 551 -2.51 18.67 -9.78
C TYR A 551 -2.45 19.90 -8.85
N PRO A 552 -1.55 20.86 -9.10
CA PRO A 552 -1.42 22.07 -8.29
C PRO A 552 -2.66 22.95 -8.29
N THR A 553 -3.05 23.42 -7.12
CA THR A 553 -4.13 24.40 -6.90
C THR A 553 -3.58 25.71 -6.33
N ASN A 554 -4.42 26.75 -6.30
CA ASN A 554 -4.09 28.06 -5.74
C ASN A 554 -2.77 28.65 -6.28
N ILE A 555 -2.61 28.61 -7.61
CA ILE A 555 -1.43 29.17 -8.28
C ILE A 555 -1.41 30.70 -8.13
N ARG A 556 -0.46 31.18 -7.34
CA ARG A 556 -0.17 32.59 -7.08
C ARG A 556 0.99 33.05 -7.95
N VAL A 557 0.94 34.30 -8.38
CA VAL A 557 1.90 34.87 -9.35
C VAL A 557 2.47 36.18 -8.81
N ASN A 558 3.79 36.24 -8.65
CA ASN A 558 4.53 37.45 -8.28
C ASN A 558 5.36 37.94 -9.47
N TYR A 559 5.52 39.26 -9.59
CA TYR A 559 6.24 39.89 -10.70
C TYR A 559 7.48 40.63 -10.20
N ASN A 560 8.59 40.48 -10.90
CA ASN A 560 9.77 41.30 -10.73
C ASN A 560 9.97 42.16 -11.98
N THR A 561 9.64 43.45 -11.88
CA THR A 561 9.73 44.42 -13.00
C THR A 561 11.16 44.84 -13.32
N GLN A 562 12.09 44.70 -12.38
CA GLN A 562 13.51 45.04 -12.60
C GLN A 562 14.20 44.01 -13.50
N TYR A 563 13.86 42.73 -13.34
CA TYR A 563 14.47 41.63 -14.11
C TYR A 563 13.52 40.99 -15.12
N HIS A 564 12.28 41.51 -15.23
CA HIS A 564 11.20 40.96 -16.05
C HIS A 564 11.03 39.45 -15.84
N GLN A 565 10.89 39.04 -14.58
CA GLN A 565 10.68 37.65 -14.17
C GLN A 565 9.30 37.47 -13.53
N ILE A 566 8.80 36.24 -13.63
CA ILE A 566 7.56 35.81 -13.01
C ILE A 566 7.90 34.66 -12.05
N GLN A 567 7.43 34.77 -10.81
CA GLN A 567 7.46 33.67 -9.86
C GLN A 567 6.05 33.09 -9.74
N PHE A 568 5.95 31.77 -9.93
CA PHE A 568 4.77 30.99 -9.62
C PHE A 568 4.96 30.34 -8.25
N VAL A 569 3.92 30.36 -7.43
CA VAL A 569 3.85 29.66 -6.14
C VAL A 569 2.53 28.91 -6.11
N TRP A 570 2.51 27.66 -5.63
CA TRP A 570 1.29 26.85 -5.56
C TRP A 570 1.19 26.14 -4.22
N ASP A 571 0.03 25.55 -3.95
CA ASP A 571 -0.14 24.70 -2.77
C ASP A 571 0.39 23.29 -3.05
N ALA A 572 0.89 22.61 -2.01
CA ALA A 572 1.46 21.29 -2.14
C ALA A 572 0.43 20.27 -2.67
N VAL A 573 0.85 19.50 -3.67
CA VAL A 573 0.13 18.32 -4.14
C VAL A 573 0.61 17.10 -3.32
N PRO A 574 -0.30 16.40 -2.62
CA PRO A 574 0.07 15.20 -1.87
C PRO A 574 0.78 14.17 -2.75
N ASN A 575 1.86 13.57 -2.23
CA ASN A 575 2.67 12.56 -2.91
C ASN A 575 3.28 13.00 -4.27
N ALA A 576 3.38 14.30 -4.52
CA ALA A 576 4.07 14.80 -5.70
C ALA A 576 5.55 14.43 -5.65
N GLN A 577 6.00 13.69 -6.66
CA GLN A 577 7.40 13.35 -6.90
C GLN A 577 8.13 14.55 -7.52
N ASN A 578 7.48 15.18 -8.50
CA ASN A 578 7.99 16.34 -9.22
C ASN A 578 6.86 17.28 -9.65
N TYR A 579 7.19 18.54 -9.90
CA TYR A 579 6.37 19.47 -10.65
C TYR A 579 6.98 19.80 -12.00
N GLY A 580 6.11 20.13 -12.94
CA GLY A 580 6.47 20.55 -14.29
C GLY A 580 5.76 21.82 -14.67
N ILE A 581 6.45 22.66 -15.45
CA ILE A 581 5.93 23.91 -16.00
C ILE A 581 5.83 23.74 -17.50
N ALA A 582 4.65 23.99 -18.05
CA ALA A 582 4.43 24.03 -19.49
C ALA A 582 3.83 25.37 -19.91
N VAL A 583 4.25 25.88 -21.06
CA VAL A 583 3.77 27.14 -21.63
C VAL A 583 3.10 26.86 -22.97
N TYR A 584 1.94 27.49 -23.21
CA TYR A 584 1.23 27.36 -24.48
C TYR A 584 1.80 28.35 -25.51
N LEU A 585 2.41 27.83 -26.56
CA LEU A 585 3.07 28.61 -27.61
C LEU A 585 2.71 28.06 -28.99
N ALA A 586 2.30 28.94 -29.91
CA ALA A 586 1.98 28.60 -31.30
C ALA A 586 1.00 27.42 -31.43
N GLY A 587 -0.06 27.41 -30.62
CA GLY A 587 -1.10 26.38 -30.66
C GLY A 587 -0.75 25.05 -29.98
N LYS A 588 0.39 24.97 -29.27
CA LYS A 588 0.84 23.73 -28.60
C LYS A 588 1.42 24.01 -27.22
N TRP A 589 1.25 23.06 -26.30
CA TRP A 589 1.94 23.09 -25.00
C TRP A 589 3.40 22.69 -25.14
N ARG A 590 4.30 23.44 -24.49
CA ARG A 590 5.74 23.15 -24.45
C ARG A 590 6.24 23.12 -23.01
N ILE A 591 6.81 21.98 -22.61
CA ILE A 591 7.43 21.79 -21.30
C ILE A 591 8.67 22.68 -21.21
N GLN A 592 8.75 23.48 -20.15
CA GLN A 592 9.91 24.31 -19.81
C GLN A 592 10.82 23.60 -18.81
N THR A 593 10.21 22.93 -17.83
CA THR A 593 10.90 22.06 -16.88
C THR A 593 9.93 21.01 -16.36
N GLN A 594 10.44 19.86 -15.96
CA GLN A 594 9.68 18.77 -15.33
C GLN A 594 10.42 18.21 -14.09
N TYR A 595 11.45 18.93 -13.64
CA TYR A 595 12.41 18.47 -12.63
C TYR A 595 12.31 19.29 -11.34
N ILE A 596 11.25 20.07 -11.16
CA ILE A 596 11.04 20.78 -9.91
C ILE A 596 10.75 19.71 -8.85
N PRO A 597 11.52 19.62 -7.75
CA PRO A 597 11.27 18.61 -6.72
C PRO A 597 9.86 18.77 -6.13
N GLY A 598 9.22 17.67 -5.73
CA GLY A 598 7.91 17.69 -5.08
C GLY A 598 7.85 18.50 -3.77
N SER A 599 8.99 18.72 -3.12
CA SER A 599 9.14 19.60 -1.96
C SER A 599 9.21 21.09 -2.31
N THR A 600 9.40 21.43 -3.58
CA THR A 600 9.54 22.82 -4.04
C THR A 600 8.21 23.30 -4.60
N LEU A 601 7.61 24.28 -3.92
CA LEU A 601 6.28 24.81 -4.23
C LEU A 601 6.32 26.12 -5.02
N SER A 602 7.45 26.41 -5.66
CA SER A 602 7.61 27.62 -6.47
C SER A 602 8.54 27.44 -7.65
N TYR A 603 8.37 28.27 -8.66
CA TYR A 603 9.23 28.33 -9.84
C TYR A 603 9.40 29.78 -10.29
N ILE A 604 10.63 30.19 -10.57
CA ILE A 604 10.95 31.51 -11.13
C ILE A 604 11.38 31.33 -12.59
N THR A 605 10.76 32.08 -13.49
CA THR A 605 11.13 32.06 -14.92
C THR A 605 12.55 32.58 -15.15
N PRO A 606 13.18 32.30 -16.31
CA PRO A 606 14.40 32.99 -16.71
C PRO A 606 14.27 34.52 -16.70
N LYS A 607 15.39 35.23 -16.53
CA LYS A 607 15.47 36.70 -16.58
C LYS A 607 15.17 37.24 -17.99
N ASN A 608 14.76 38.50 -18.03
CA ASN A 608 14.58 39.30 -19.25
C ASN A 608 13.51 38.75 -20.20
N LEU A 609 12.37 38.28 -19.67
CA LEU A 609 11.20 38.05 -20.51
C LEU A 609 10.76 39.38 -21.15
N THR A 610 10.19 39.32 -22.36
CA THR A 610 9.76 40.54 -23.07
C THR A 610 8.55 41.18 -22.37
N PRO A 611 8.66 42.43 -21.87
CA PRO A 611 7.54 43.10 -21.20
C PRO A 611 6.32 43.24 -22.10
N GLY A 612 5.13 43.09 -21.52
CA GLY A 612 3.85 43.19 -22.22
C GLY A 612 3.43 41.93 -22.99
N LEU A 613 4.28 40.91 -23.12
CA LEU A 613 3.86 39.62 -23.65
C LEU A 613 3.10 38.80 -22.61
N SER A 614 2.01 38.17 -23.06
CA SER A 614 1.19 37.28 -22.24
C SER A 614 1.43 35.81 -22.58
N TYR A 615 1.45 34.97 -21.55
CA TYR A 615 1.65 33.53 -21.65
C TYR A 615 0.55 32.80 -20.90
N LYS A 616 0.09 31.68 -21.46
CA LYS A 616 -0.73 30.70 -20.75
C LYS A 616 0.19 29.61 -20.21
N VAL A 617 0.18 29.39 -18.90
CA VAL A 617 1.12 28.52 -18.19
C VAL A 617 0.35 27.48 -17.38
N ALA A 618 0.70 26.21 -17.59
CA ALA A 618 0.20 25.08 -16.82
C ALA A 618 1.30 24.58 -15.86
N ILE A 619 0.89 24.24 -14.64
CA ILE A 619 1.76 23.59 -13.65
C ILE A 619 1.17 22.21 -13.42
N ALA A 620 1.95 21.16 -13.66
CA ALA A 620 1.54 19.78 -13.46
C ALA A 620 2.32 19.18 -12.27
N ALA A 621 1.71 18.22 -11.59
CA ALA A 621 2.39 17.38 -10.61
C ALA A 621 2.51 15.96 -11.13
N LYS A 622 3.60 15.29 -10.77
CA LYS A 622 3.81 13.87 -10.98
C LYS A 622 3.48 13.14 -9.69
N VAL A 623 2.36 12.46 -9.63
CA VAL A 623 1.92 11.67 -8.47
C VAL A 623 1.89 10.22 -8.89
N ASN A 624 2.43 9.32 -8.07
CA ASN A 624 2.46 7.88 -8.36
C ASN A 624 3.01 7.56 -9.76
N GLY A 625 4.13 8.19 -10.14
CA GLY A 625 4.76 7.94 -11.45
C GLY A 625 4.08 8.62 -12.64
N THR A 626 2.89 9.20 -12.48
CA THR A 626 2.05 9.72 -13.57
C THR A 626 1.84 11.22 -13.47
N TRP A 627 1.84 11.92 -14.61
CA TRP A 627 1.54 13.35 -14.70
C TRP A 627 0.06 13.60 -14.95
N ASP A 628 -0.59 14.40 -14.11
CA ASP A 628 -1.97 14.86 -14.37
C ASP A 628 -2.00 16.05 -15.35
N VAL A 629 -1.73 15.75 -16.61
CA VAL A 629 -1.63 16.75 -17.69
C VAL A 629 -2.97 17.41 -17.96
N ASN A 630 -4.07 16.66 -17.89
CA ASN A 630 -5.40 17.16 -18.23
C ASN A 630 -5.86 18.24 -17.25
N ASN A 631 -5.75 17.99 -15.94
CA ASN A 631 -6.13 19.00 -14.96
C ASN A 631 -5.14 20.16 -14.89
N ALA A 632 -3.84 19.93 -15.13
CA ALA A 632 -2.86 21.00 -15.24
C ALA A 632 -3.21 22.00 -16.38
N ILE A 633 -3.62 21.49 -17.55
CA ILE A 633 -4.05 22.32 -18.69
C ILE A 633 -5.37 23.04 -18.38
N LYS A 634 -6.32 22.35 -17.72
CA LYS A 634 -7.61 22.92 -17.33
C LYS A 634 -7.46 24.09 -16.35
N ASN A 635 -6.48 24.01 -15.45
CA ASN A 635 -6.19 25.02 -14.42
C ASN A 635 -5.04 25.96 -14.78
N ALA A 636 -4.69 26.06 -16.07
CA ALA A 636 -3.61 26.93 -16.51
C ALA A 636 -3.91 28.41 -16.27
N VAL A 637 -2.90 29.15 -15.82
CA VAL A 637 -2.98 30.60 -15.53
C VAL A 637 -2.50 31.43 -16.72
N TYR A 638 -3.10 32.61 -16.89
CA TYR A 638 -2.61 33.62 -17.83
C TYR A 638 -1.79 34.65 -17.08
N VAL A 639 -0.57 34.91 -17.56
CA VAL A 639 0.35 35.88 -16.96
C VAL A 639 0.86 36.84 -18.03
N THR A 640 1.09 38.09 -17.66
CA THR A 640 1.66 39.12 -18.54
C THR A 640 2.94 39.64 -17.91
N VAL A 641 4.04 39.60 -18.64
CA VAL A 641 5.34 40.09 -18.17
C VAL A 641 5.24 41.58 -17.88
N ARG A 642 5.68 42.00 -16.68
CA ARG A 642 5.62 43.38 -16.20
C ARG A 642 6.97 44.07 -16.22
#